data_AF-A0A8S1CX04-F1
#
_entry.id   AF-A0A8S1CX04-F1
#
_cell.length_a   1.000
_cell.length_b   1.000
_cell.length_c   1.000
_cell.angle_alpha   90.00
_cell.angle_beta   90.00
_cell.angle_gamma   90.00
#
_symmetry.space_group_name_H-M   'P 1'
#
loop_
_entity.id
_entity.type
_entity.pdbx_description
1 polymer ?
#
loop_
_entity_poly.entity_id
_entity_poly.type
_entity_poly.pdbx_seq_one_letter_code
_entity_poly.pdbx_strand_id
1 'polypeptide(L)'
;MPSTTSRIIMAVGGASASECQPLKAGGGGGGSGGKQEVKLRKELGLFDGVAIIVGVIIGAGIFVSPKGVLLHAGSVGLALIVWILSGILSLVGALCYAELGTMIPKSGGDYAYIGEAFGPLPAFLYLWVALFVIIPTGNAITALTFAQYVLQMIQPNCEPDVDAIRLIAALVTCLLTAINCRNVKLVTKVQDIFVGTKILALGIIIVAGLVYIFQGNLENLSQPMQGSSTEPGLIALSFYSGLFSYAGWNYLNFVTEELRDPYKDLPKAIAISLPLVTVVYVLTNVAYFAVLTQNEILASEAVAVTFGSRMLGAMTWVMPFFVACSTFGALNGAIFASARLFFVGARQGHLPAAIALINVDCLTPVPSLIFLCLITLVLLLIDDVYVLINYLTFVESLFITMSIASLLWLRYKQPNAERPIKVHISLPIMFLFVCLFLVTMPVYERPWEVGVGLLIIATGIPVYFICIRWNNKPKWMVRASDGLNLLCAKSFKCHFGKAEIMASPDLYEMSNRRGFRQRPYTAPMATYSFDSENSTANNTPRPSIYTISRNVVMDDRIWQGGSSLSEPADALGRRRYVIPRGVARLVRNLSGRRRREPVPLRPRSAPFSIASQEPSANTVRLARLSVEKLQPKKAAPNLSTKVAPSQSTDLINSIAKSTISLDDPTMMSNTGYCWKRNIDPQSHSYIGWLSLVALACLYNCWVIPLRCFFPYQTPENTPIWLTVDFCADIIYVIDMAFIQPRVMFISQGLWVNDRSQMRRNYLTKIEFKMDIMSLIPLELLYFWLGTDKPYLRVPRILKIHAFYEFFSRLESVLASPHLVRVARTVLNMLYMVHLNACAYYAFSDWEGLGSNRWTIADTGNVYVRAFYFATKTATSIGKNPKPENEKEYVFMTISWLMGVFVFALLIGQVRDIIATATRGETEYRRLLDQMLQYMQRLNLPHDLQVKVKLWLTYTWQQQKTLSKPRDCLSHTETIT
;
A
#
# COMPACT_ATOMS: atom_id res chain seq x y z
N MET A 1 -28.26 -39.46 11.20
CA MET A 1 -27.51 -39.05 9.98
C MET A 1 -28.38 -39.37 8.75
N PRO A 2 -28.21 -38.73 7.57
CA PRO A 2 -27.30 -37.64 7.21
C PRO A 2 -27.94 -36.40 6.50
N SER A 3 -27.22 -35.27 6.51
CA SER A 3 -27.19 -34.17 5.51
C SER A 3 -28.44 -33.38 5.07
N THR A 4 -28.74 -32.28 5.75
CA THR A 4 -29.33 -30.99 5.25
C THR A 4 -28.98 -29.91 6.31
N THR A 5 -28.89 -28.58 6.12
CA THR A 5 -29.34 -27.60 5.10
C THR A 5 -28.32 -26.42 5.04
N SER A 6 -28.40 -25.49 4.07
CA SER A 6 -27.56 -24.27 4.00
C SER A 6 -28.37 -22.97 4.02
N ARG A 7 -27.69 -21.83 4.31
CA ARG A 7 -28.21 -20.43 4.32
C ARG A 7 -29.15 -20.17 5.53
N ILE A 8 -29.06 -19.05 6.26
CA ILE A 8 -29.17 -17.63 5.85
C ILE A 8 -28.37 -16.77 6.84
N ILE A 9 -27.44 -15.93 6.37
CA ILE A 9 -26.75 -14.95 7.22
C ILE A 9 -26.39 -13.68 6.43
N MET A 10 -26.53 -12.50 7.05
CA MET A 10 -25.98 -11.24 6.55
C MET A 10 -25.59 -10.29 7.71
N ALA A 11 -24.49 -9.57 7.49
CA ALA A 11 -24.13 -8.26 8.04
C ALA A 11 -23.58 -8.08 9.48
N VAL A 12 -22.69 -7.07 9.56
CA VAL A 12 -22.07 -6.41 10.73
C VAL A 12 -21.02 -7.24 11.49
N GLY A 13 -19.74 -6.85 11.56
CA GLY A 13 -18.99 -5.68 11.03
C GLY A 13 -17.84 -5.33 12.00
N GLY A 14 -16.73 -4.64 11.67
CA GLY A 14 -16.14 -4.08 10.44
C GLY A 14 -14.74 -3.54 10.83
N ALA A 15 -13.82 -3.03 10.00
CA ALA A 15 -13.71 -2.76 8.55
C ALA A 15 -12.22 -2.98 8.16
N SER A 16 -11.74 -2.92 6.91
CA SER A 16 -12.34 -2.54 5.64
C SER A 16 -12.11 -3.63 4.59
N ALA A 17 -13.16 -3.97 3.86
CA ALA A 17 -13.13 -4.80 2.65
C ALA A 17 -14.01 -4.14 1.59
N SER A 18 -13.74 -4.42 0.31
CA SER A 18 -14.51 -3.90 -0.82
C SER A 18 -15.87 -4.60 -0.94
N GLU A 19 -16.91 -4.05 -0.31
CA GLU A 19 -18.28 -4.53 -0.50
C GLU A 19 -18.75 -4.35 -1.95
N CYS A 20 -19.02 -5.46 -2.63
CA CYS A 20 -19.95 -5.50 -3.75
C CYS A 20 -21.35 -5.80 -3.22
N GLN A 21 -22.26 -4.84 -3.26
CA GLN A 21 -23.66 -5.07 -2.91
C GLN A 21 -24.37 -5.89 -4.02
N PRO A 22 -25.26 -6.83 -3.68
CA PRO A 22 -26.14 -7.44 -4.66
C PRO A 22 -27.22 -6.44 -5.08
N LEU A 23 -27.35 -6.21 -6.39
CA LEU A 23 -28.48 -5.48 -6.95
C LEU A 23 -29.79 -6.23 -6.64
N LYS A 24 -30.79 -5.51 -6.11
CA LYS A 24 -32.17 -6.02 -6.11
C LYS A 24 -32.69 -6.04 -7.54
N ALA A 25 -33.39 -7.12 -7.91
CA ALA A 25 -34.23 -7.10 -9.10
C ALA A 25 -35.41 -6.14 -8.87
N GLY A 26 -35.46 -5.07 -9.65
CA GLY A 26 -36.66 -4.25 -9.85
C GLY A 26 -37.47 -4.74 -11.05
N GLY A 27 -38.67 -4.18 -11.25
CA GLY A 27 -39.54 -4.52 -12.37
C GLY A 27 -38.93 -4.26 -13.75
N GLY A 28 -39.44 -4.97 -14.77
CA GLY A 28 -38.87 -4.97 -16.11
C GLY A 28 -39.07 -3.68 -16.90
N GLY A 29 -38.06 -3.35 -17.71
CA GLY A 29 -38.11 -2.35 -18.78
C GLY A 29 -36.98 -2.66 -19.77
N GLY A 30 -37.29 -2.72 -21.07
CA GLY A 30 -36.31 -3.12 -22.09
C GLY A 30 -35.26 -2.04 -22.33
N GLY A 31 -33.97 -2.38 -22.19
CA GLY A 31 -32.85 -1.46 -22.40
C GLY A 31 -31.56 -2.18 -22.82
N SER A 32 -30.79 -1.57 -23.72
CA SER A 32 -29.61 -2.20 -24.33
C SER A 32 -28.48 -2.46 -23.31
N GLY A 33 -27.86 -3.64 -23.40
CA GLY A 33 -26.89 -4.14 -22.42
C GLY A 33 -25.49 -3.53 -22.56
N GLY A 34 -25.24 -2.38 -21.94
CA GLY A 34 -23.90 -1.83 -21.76
C GLY A 34 -23.07 -2.61 -20.73
N LYS A 35 -21.93 -3.18 -21.13
CA LYS A 35 -21.00 -3.86 -20.21
C LYS A 35 -20.37 -2.85 -19.24
N GLN A 36 -20.62 -2.98 -17.95
CA GLN A 36 -19.86 -2.25 -16.92
C GLN A 36 -18.50 -2.93 -16.71
N GLU A 37 -17.42 -2.24 -17.06
CA GLU A 37 -16.07 -2.68 -16.74
C GLU A 37 -15.75 -2.47 -15.25
N VAL A 38 -15.16 -3.50 -14.62
CA VAL A 38 -14.61 -3.40 -13.27
C VAL A 38 -13.29 -2.61 -13.33
N LYS A 39 -13.25 -1.45 -12.68
CA LYS A 39 -12.06 -0.59 -12.60
C LYS A 39 -11.43 -0.64 -11.20
N LEU A 40 -10.11 -0.46 -11.14
CA LEU A 40 -9.37 -0.40 -9.87
C LEU A 40 -9.73 0.87 -9.08
N ARG A 41 -9.44 0.85 -7.78
CA ARG A 41 -9.71 1.98 -6.89
C ARG A 41 -8.53 2.95 -6.85
N LYS A 42 -8.84 4.24 -6.98
CA LYS A 42 -7.88 5.34 -6.90
C LYS A 42 -7.64 5.75 -5.45
N GLU A 43 -6.68 5.10 -4.80
CA GLU A 43 -6.38 5.28 -3.38
C GLU A 43 -4.96 5.85 -3.11
N LEU A 44 -4.04 5.84 -4.09
CA LEU A 44 -2.66 6.34 -3.95
C LEU A 44 -2.53 7.84 -4.28
N GLY A 45 -1.83 8.61 -3.45
CA GLY A 45 -1.50 10.02 -3.68
C GLY A 45 -0.02 10.28 -4.03
N LEU A 46 0.32 11.56 -4.21
CA LEU A 46 1.69 12.00 -4.55
C LEU A 46 2.77 11.50 -3.58
N PHE A 47 2.55 11.62 -2.27
CA PHE A 47 3.53 11.18 -1.27
C PHE A 47 3.72 9.66 -1.29
N ASP A 48 2.65 8.90 -1.52
CA ASP A 48 2.70 7.45 -1.65
C ASP A 48 3.46 7.06 -2.93
N GLY A 49 3.24 7.77 -4.05
CA GLY A 49 4.00 7.60 -5.29
C GLY A 49 5.50 7.89 -5.14
N VAL A 50 5.87 8.95 -4.41
CA VAL A 50 7.29 9.23 -4.08
C VAL A 50 7.88 8.12 -3.20
N ALA A 51 7.15 7.70 -2.16
CA ALA A 51 7.60 6.63 -1.25
C ALA A 51 7.76 5.29 -1.96
N ILE A 52 6.89 4.97 -2.93
CA ILE A 52 6.99 3.77 -3.78
C ILE A 52 8.27 3.84 -4.63
N ILE A 53 8.51 4.93 -5.37
CA ILE A 53 9.73 5.01 -6.20
C ILE A 53 10.99 4.94 -5.34
N VAL A 54 11.08 5.76 -4.27
CA VAL A 54 12.27 5.79 -3.40
C VAL A 54 12.49 4.44 -2.69
N GLY A 55 11.43 3.81 -2.18
CA GLY A 55 11.51 2.55 -1.43
C GLY A 55 11.79 1.30 -2.28
N VAL A 56 11.47 1.35 -3.58
CA VAL A 56 11.83 0.32 -4.57
C VAL A 56 13.26 0.51 -5.07
N ILE A 57 13.61 1.72 -5.55
CA ILE A 57 14.94 1.98 -6.13
C ILE A 57 16.04 1.82 -5.07
N ILE A 58 15.86 2.40 -3.88
CA ILE A 58 16.82 2.20 -2.78
C ILE A 58 16.65 0.76 -2.27
N GLY A 59 17.49 -0.15 -2.76
CA GLY A 59 17.44 -1.59 -2.49
C GLY A 59 18.83 -2.19 -2.32
N ALA A 60 19.11 -3.31 -3.01
CA ALA A 60 20.42 -3.96 -3.00
C ALA A 60 21.48 -3.18 -3.79
N GLY A 61 21.10 -2.52 -4.89
CA GLY A 61 22.03 -1.98 -5.89
C GLY A 61 23.13 -1.09 -5.29
N ILE A 62 22.79 -0.12 -4.46
CA ILE A 62 23.75 0.83 -3.85
C ILE A 62 24.82 0.16 -2.95
N PHE A 63 24.64 -1.12 -2.62
CA PHE A 63 25.58 -1.94 -1.85
C PHE A 63 26.43 -2.89 -2.71
N VAL A 64 26.13 -3.04 -4.00
CA VAL A 64 26.82 -3.95 -4.96
C VAL A 64 27.42 -3.18 -6.15
N SER A 65 26.66 -2.25 -6.72
CA SER A 65 27.05 -1.43 -7.87
C SER A 65 28.33 -0.60 -7.68
N PRO A 66 28.70 -0.06 -6.49
CA PRO A 66 29.91 0.77 -6.37
C PRO A 66 31.19 0.10 -6.88
N LYS A 67 31.37 -1.20 -6.58
CA LYS A 67 32.48 -2.02 -7.09
C LYS A 67 32.40 -2.22 -8.60
N GLY A 68 31.25 -2.61 -9.14
CA GLY A 68 31.06 -2.82 -10.59
C GLY A 68 31.23 -1.54 -11.43
N VAL A 69 30.73 -0.40 -10.94
CA VAL A 69 30.95 0.91 -11.58
C VAL A 69 32.44 1.27 -11.56
N LEU A 70 33.12 1.13 -10.41
CA LEU A 70 34.54 1.47 -10.28
C LEU A 70 35.45 0.56 -11.11
N LEU A 71 35.16 -0.75 -11.15
CA LEU A 71 35.90 -1.76 -11.92
C LEU A 71 35.97 -1.41 -13.41
N HIS A 72 34.85 -0.98 -13.98
CA HIS A 72 34.76 -0.66 -15.40
C HIS A 72 35.08 0.81 -15.74
N ALA A 73 34.84 1.75 -14.81
CA ALA A 73 35.21 3.15 -15.00
C ALA A 73 36.70 3.44 -14.77
N GLY A 74 37.43 2.57 -14.06
CA GLY A 74 38.87 2.68 -13.83
C GLY A 74 39.30 3.79 -12.86
N SER A 75 38.48 4.83 -12.66
CA SER A 75 38.74 5.93 -11.71
C SER A 75 37.52 6.31 -10.86
N VAL A 76 37.80 6.83 -9.67
CA VAL A 76 36.83 7.35 -8.68
C VAL A 76 35.93 8.44 -9.29
N GLY A 77 36.53 9.40 -10.01
CA GLY A 77 35.82 10.53 -10.60
C GLY A 77 34.96 10.13 -11.79
N LEU A 78 35.41 9.20 -12.64
CA LEU A 78 34.58 8.69 -13.73
C LEU A 78 33.42 7.85 -13.19
N ALA A 79 33.65 7.06 -12.12
CA ALA A 79 32.59 6.36 -11.41
C ALA A 79 31.52 7.34 -10.87
N LEU A 80 31.92 8.45 -10.23
CA LEU A 80 30.97 9.49 -9.78
C LEU A 80 30.21 10.15 -10.94
N ILE A 81 30.86 10.39 -12.08
CA ILE A 81 30.19 10.91 -13.29
C ILE A 81 29.16 9.90 -13.81
N VAL A 82 29.48 8.60 -13.85
CA VAL A 82 28.55 7.53 -14.23
C VAL A 82 27.35 7.44 -13.28
N TRP A 83 27.54 7.61 -11.97
CA TRP A 83 26.44 7.68 -11.00
C TRP A 83 25.50 8.87 -11.21
N ILE A 84 26.05 10.05 -11.52
CA ILE A 84 25.27 11.26 -11.84
C ILE A 84 24.50 11.08 -13.15
N LEU A 85 25.18 10.63 -14.21
CA LEU A 85 24.58 10.44 -15.52
C LEU A 85 23.52 9.33 -15.52
N SER A 86 23.72 8.24 -14.77
CA SER A 86 22.70 7.18 -14.62
C SER A 86 21.41 7.70 -13.98
N GLY A 87 21.51 8.62 -13.00
CA GLY A 87 20.36 9.28 -12.40
C GLY A 87 19.64 10.23 -13.38
N ILE A 88 20.40 11.01 -14.17
CA ILE A 88 19.86 11.89 -15.22
C ILE A 88 19.18 11.08 -16.33
N LEU A 89 19.78 9.99 -16.79
CA LEU A 89 19.21 9.10 -17.80
C LEU A 89 17.92 8.44 -17.30
N SER A 90 17.90 7.98 -16.04
CA SER A 90 16.70 7.45 -15.40
C SER A 90 15.58 8.49 -15.31
N LEU A 91 15.91 9.76 -15.02
CA LEU A 91 14.94 10.86 -15.02
C LEU A 91 14.36 11.15 -16.41
N VAL A 92 15.20 11.16 -17.46
CA VAL A 92 14.72 11.34 -18.84
C VAL A 92 13.85 10.16 -19.28
N GLY A 93 14.25 8.93 -18.97
CA GLY A 93 13.45 7.72 -19.24
C GLY A 93 12.09 7.77 -18.53
N ALA A 94 12.08 8.05 -17.23
CA ALA A 94 10.85 8.17 -16.45
C ALA A 94 9.90 9.27 -16.96
N LEU A 95 10.43 10.42 -17.40
CA LEU A 95 9.63 11.48 -18.01
C LEU A 95 9.03 11.06 -19.37
N CYS A 96 9.75 10.29 -20.19
CA CYS A 96 9.21 9.72 -21.41
C CYS A 96 8.10 8.68 -21.12
N TYR A 97 8.27 7.88 -20.06
CA TYR A 97 7.26 6.90 -19.62
C TYR A 97 6.03 7.57 -19.02
N ALA A 98 6.15 8.73 -18.38
CA ALA A 98 5.02 9.50 -17.87
C ALA A 98 4.07 9.96 -18.98
N GLU A 99 4.58 10.24 -20.19
CA GLU A 99 3.74 10.47 -21.38
C GLU A 99 3.06 9.18 -21.85
N LEU A 100 3.79 8.06 -21.95
CA LEU A 100 3.19 6.76 -22.30
C LEU A 100 2.07 6.35 -21.33
N GLY A 101 2.29 6.45 -20.02
CA GLY A 101 1.34 6.04 -18.98
C GLY A 101 0.14 6.96 -18.80
N THR A 102 0.24 8.22 -19.25
CA THR A 102 -0.92 9.14 -19.26
C THR A 102 -1.69 9.12 -20.59
N MET A 103 -1.06 8.71 -21.68
CA MET A 103 -1.71 8.43 -22.98
C MET A 103 -2.36 7.04 -23.02
N ILE A 104 -1.75 6.03 -22.39
CA ILE A 104 -2.22 4.64 -22.31
C ILE A 104 -2.39 4.26 -20.82
N PRO A 105 -3.48 4.72 -20.15
CA PRO A 105 -3.75 4.41 -18.74
C PRO A 105 -4.31 2.98 -18.59
N LYS A 106 -3.47 1.98 -18.89
CA LYS A 106 -3.75 0.54 -18.75
C LYS A 106 -2.70 -0.09 -17.82
N SER A 107 -3.14 -0.80 -16.79
CA SER A 107 -2.24 -1.58 -15.93
C SER A 107 -1.45 -2.59 -16.77
N GLY A 108 -0.12 -2.51 -16.70
CA GLY A 108 0.80 -3.33 -17.50
C GLY A 108 2.08 -2.61 -17.93
N GLY A 109 2.10 -1.27 -17.96
CA GLY A 109 3.31 -0.49 -18.29
C GLY A 109 3.87 -0.86 -19.66
N ASP A 110 5.16 -1.19 -19.74
CA ASP A 110 5.87 -1.64 -20.96
C ASP A 110 5.07 -2.65 -21.79
N TYR A 111 4.52 -3.68 -21.13
CA TYR A 111 3.68 -4.70 -21.76
C TYR A 111 2.49 -4.11 -22.53
N ALA A 112 1.84 -3.08 -21.96
CA ALA A 112 0.73 -2.37 -22.59
C ALA A 112 1.22 -1.38 -23.67
N TYR A 113 2.32 -0.67 -23.44
CA TYR A 113 2.87 0.32 -24.37
C TYR A 113 3.37 -0.32 -25.68
N ILE A 114 4.13 -1.41 -25.55
CA ILE A 114 4.64 -2.21 -26.67
C ILE A 114 3.47 -2.88 -27.41
N GLY A 115 2.46 -3.35 -26.67
CA GLY A 115 1.24 -3.94 -27.23
C GLY A 115 0.41 -2.99 -28.08
N GLU A 116 0.24 -1.74 -27.65
CA GLU A 116 -0.52 -0.73 -28.41
C GLU A 116 0.21 -0.25 -29.67
N ALA A 117 1.55 -0.14 -29.61
CA ALA A 117 2.38 0.36 -30.70
C ALA A 117 2.67 -0.70 -31.78
N PHE A 118 3.04 -1.91 -31.36
CA PHE A 118 3.61 -2.97 -32.20
C PHE A 118 2.82 -4.28 -32.18
N GLY A 119 1.80 -4.40 -31.33
CA GLY A 119 0.87 -5.54 -31.31
C GLY A 119 1.27 -6.69 -30.35
N PRO A 120 0.51 -7.80 -30.39
CA PRO A 120 0.52 -8.80 -29.33
C PRO A 120 1.80 -9.66 -29.24
N LEU A 121 2.53 -9.88 -30.34
CA LEU A 121 3.78 -10.67 -30.31
C LEU A 121 4.89 -9.95 -29.52
N PRO A 122 5.29 -8.69 -29.83
CA PRO A 122 6.26 -7.96 -29.01
C PRO A 122 5.84 -7.81 -27.54
N ALA A 123 4.55 -7.62 -27.26
CA ALA A 123 4.03 -7.60 -25.89
C ALA A 123 4.20 -8.95 -25.18
N PHE A 124 3.91 -10.07 -25.85
CA PHE A 124 4.19 -11.40 -25.30
C PHE A 124 5.69 -11.60 -25.03
N LEU A 125 6.58 -11.14 -25.93
CA LEU A 125 8.03 -11.28 -25.73
C LEU A 125 8.51 -10.50 -24.49
N TYR A 126 7.96 -9.31 -24.21
CA TYR A 126 8.22 -8.60 -22.95
C TYR A 126 7.75 -9.43 -21.74
N LEU A 127 6.53 -9.95 -21.78
CA LEU A 127 5.95 -10.74 -20.69
C LEU A 127 6.75 -12.03 -20.44
N TRP A 128 7.29 -12.63 -21.50
CA TRP A 128 8.18 -13.80 -21.47
C TRP A 128 9.48 -13.48 -20.74
N VAL A 129 10.20 -12.41 -21.11
CA VAL A 129 11.43 -12.04 -20.40
C VAL A 129 11.17 -11.47 -19.00
N ALA A 130 10.04 -10.82 -18.75
CA ALA A 130 9.68 -10.40 -17.39
C ALA A 130 9.49 -11.61 -16.46
N LEU A 131 8.96 -12.72 -17.00
CA LEU A 131 8.73 -13.97 -16.27
C LEU A 131 9.99 -14.82 -16.06
N PHE A 132 10.91 -14.86 -17.03
CA PHE A 132 12.10 -15.73 -16.98
C PHE A 132 13.42 -15.02 -16.69
N VAL A 133 13.51 -13.70 -16.92
CA VAL A 133 14.76 -12.92 -16.88
C VAL A 133 14.69 -11.79 -15.86
N ILE A 134 13.92 -10.74 -16.14
CA ILE A 134 14.04 -9.45 -15.44
C ILE A 134 13.70 -9.58 -13.95
N ILE A 135 12.52 -10.15 -13.63
CA ILE A 135 12.08 -10.30 -12.24
C ILE A 135 12.85 -11.42 -11.51
N PRO A 136 13.01 -12.64 -12.08
CA PRO A 136 13.72 -13.71 -11.38
C PRO A 136 15.18 -13.38 -11.06
N THR A 137 15.90 -12.72 -11.98
CA THR A 137 17.30 -12.31 -11.78
C THR A 137 17.42 -11.17 -10.77
N GLY A 138 16.53 -10.18 -10.80
CA GLY A 138 16.51 -9.10 -9.80
C GLY A 138 16.28 -9.63 -8.37
N ASN A 139 15.41 -10.64 -8.23
CA ASN A 139 15.24 -11.37 -6.98
C ASN A 139 16.52 -12.13 -6.58
N ALA A 140 17.17 -12.83 -7.52
CA ALA A 140 18.38 -13.61 -7.26
C ALA A 140 19.55 -12.72 -6.78
N ILE A 141 19.84 -11.62 -7.48
CA ILE A 141 20.85 -10.63 -7.07
C ILE A 141 20.56 -10.13 -5.64
N THR A 142 19.32 -9.78 -5.36
CA THR A 142 18.93 -9.26 -4.03
C THR A 142 19.07 -10.32 -2.93
N ALA A 143 18.77 -11.59 -3.22
CA ALA A 143 18.92 -12.70 -2.29
C ALA A 143 20.40 -13.08 -2.03
N LEU A 144 21.24 -13.07 -3.07
CA LEU A 144 22.70 -13.25 -2.93
C LEU A 144 23.32 -12.09 -2.12
N THR A 145 22.90 -10.85 -2.38
CA THR A 145 23.34 -9.68 -1.58
C THR A 145 22.93 -9.82 -0.12
N PHE A 146 21.71 -10.27 0.18
CA PHE A 146 21.28 -10.57 1.55
C PHE A 146 22.20 -11.61 2.22
N ALA A 147 22.45 -12.72 1.53
CA ALA A 147 23.26 -13.82 2.05
C ALA A 147 24.72 -13.42 2.30
N GLN A 148 25.35 -12.70 1.36
CA GLN A 148 26.72 -12.16 1.50
C GLN A 148 26.84 -11.30 2.77
N TYR A 149 25.95 -10.31 2.92
CA TYR A 149 25.99 -9.38 4.05
C TYR A 149 25.65 -10.05 5.39
N VAL A 150 24.80 -11.08 5.42
CA VAL A 150 24.53 -11.86 6.63
C VAL A 150 25.71 -12.75 7.02
N LEU A 151 26.34 -13.44 6.06
CA LEU A 151 27.51 -14.28 6.35
C LEU A 151 28.70 -13.44 6.82
N GLN A 152 28.95 -12.30 6.19
CA GLN A 152 30.05 -11.40 6.57
C GLN A 152 29.79 -10.65 7.90
N MET A 153 28.58 -10.72 8.46
CA MET A 153 28.29 -10.35 9.86
C MET A 153 28.73 -11.44 10.86
N ILE A 154 28.67 -12.71 10.45
CA ILE A 154 29.00 -13.88 11.28
C ILE A 154 30.50 -14.22 11.19
N GLN A 155 31.09 -14.03 10.01
CA GLN A 155 32.51 -14.29 9.70
C GLN A 155 33.16 -13.06 9.07
N PRO A 156 33.53 -12.02 9.85
CA PRO A 156 34.03 -10.76 9.28
C PRO A 156 35.42 -10.84 8.62
N ASN A 157 36.22 -11.86 8.99
CA ASN A 157 37.64 -11.98 8.65
C ASN A 157 37.93 -13.06 7.60
N CYS A 158 36.91 -13.66 7.00
CA CYS A 158 37.03 -14.71 5.99
C CYS A 158 36.08 -14.43 4.83
N GLU A 159 36.47 -14.80 3.62
CA GLU A 159 35.52 -14.83 2.50
C GLU A 159 34.49 -15.96 2.75
N PRO A 160 33.19 -15.67 2.69
CA PRO A 160 32.16 -16.67 2.95
C PRO A 160 32.05 -17.66 1.79
N ASP A 161 31.86 -18.94 2.13
CA ASP A 161 31.75 -20.02 1.15
C ASP A 161 30.56 -19.84 0.20
N VAL A 162 30.79 -20.08 -1.09
CA VAL A 162 29.83 -19.82 -2.18
C VAL A 162 28.55 -20.64 -2.00
N ASP A 163 28.67 -21.90 -1.59
CA ASP A 163 27.51 -22.75 -1.31
C ASP A 163 26.75 -22.31 -0.05
N ALA A 164 27.41 -21.70 0.94
CA ALA A 164 26.73 -21.09 2.08
C ALA A 164 25.94 -19.84 1.66
N ILE A 165 26.50 -18.99 0.78
CA ILE A 165 25.79 -17.82 0.20
C ILE A 165 24.54 -18.31 -0.55
N ARG A 166 24.71 -19.27 -1.46
CA ARG A 166 23.62 -19.87 -2.27
C ARG A 166 22.51 -20.45 -1.39
N LEU A 167 22.86 -21.22 -0.35
CA LEU A 167 21.88 -21.86 0.55
C LEU A 167 21.10 -20.83 1.38
N ILE A 168 21.74 -19.76 1.88
CA ILE A 168 21.05 -18.69 2.61
C ILE A 168 20.19 -17.84 1.67
N ALA A 169 20.65 -17.58 0.44
CA ALA A 169 19.86 -16.91 -0.59
C ALA A 169 18.60 -17.72 -0.95
N ALA A 170 18.74 -19.04 -1.15
CA ALA A 170 17.63 -19.94 -1.40
C ALA A 170 16.64 -19.99 -0.21
N LEU A 171 17.17 -20.05 1.02
CA LEU A 171 16.37 -20.06 2.25
C LEU A 171 15.54 -18.77 2.40
N VAL A 172 16.13 -17.60 2.21
CA VAL A 172 15.41 -16.31 2.34
C VAL A 172 14.37 -16.14 1.22
N THR A 173 14.67 -16.55 -0.01
CA THR A 173 13.70 -16.54 -1.11
C THR A 173 12.52 -17.46 -0.81
N CYS A 174 12.76 -18.71 -0.39
CA CYS A 174 11.69 -19.65 -0.04
C CYS A 174 10.84 -19.15 1.15
N LEU A 175 11.49 -18.60 2.18
CA LEU A 175 10.82 -18.04 3.35
C LEU A 175 9.92 -16.87 2.98
N LEU A 176 10.43 -15.90 2.21
CA LEU A 176 9.65 -14.75 1.76
C LEU A 176 8.50 -15.14 0.85
N THR A 177 8.71 -16.08 -0.08
CA THR A 177 7.63 -16.65 -0.91
C THR A 177 6.56 -17.31 -0.05
N ALA A 178 6.94 -18.12 0.96
CA ALA A 178 5.98 -18.76 1.86
C ALA A 178 5.16 -17.77 2.70
N ILE A 179 5.79 -16.68 3.19
CA ILE A 179 5.10 -15.61 3.92
C ILE A 179 4.13 -14.87 2.98
N ASN A 180 4.56 -14.55 1.74
CA ASN A 180 3.72 -13.91 0.71
C ASN A 180 2.53 -14.78 0.29
N CYS A 181 2.71 -16.11 0.18
CA CYS A 181 1.61 -17.04 -0.06
C CYS A 181 0.58 -17.07 1.08
N ARG A 182 0.97 -16.79 2.34
CA ARG A 182 0.13 -16.98 3.52
C ARG A 182 -0.59 -15.71 4.01
N ASN A 183 0.09 -14.55 4.07
CA ASN A 183 -0.54 -13.32 4.60
C ASN A 183 0.13 -12.02 4.12
N VAL A 184 -0.40 -11.44 3.03
CA VAL A 184 0.01 -10.14 2.47
C VAL A 184 -0.07 -8.99 3.49
N LYS A 185 -0.96 -9.04 4.49
CA LYS A 185 -1.07 -7.97 5.50
C LYS A 185 0.03 -8.02 6.57
N LEU A 186 0.78 -9.13 6.65
CA LEU A 186 2.00 -9.23 7.44
C LEU A 186 3.20 -8.73 6.62
N VAL A 187 3.30 -9.19 5.37
CA VAL A 187 4.28 -8.76 4.35
C VAL A 187 4.40 -7.24 4.29
N THR A 188 3.29 -6.51 4.08
CA THR A 188 3.35 -5.05 3.93
C THR A 188 3.84 -4.35 5.19
N LYS A 189 3.35 -4.75 6.38
CA LYS A 189 3.79 -4.18 7.67
C LYS A 189 5.28 -4.39 7.94
N VAL A 190 5.81 -5.56 7.57
CA VAL A 190 7.23 -5.88 7.72
C VAL A 190 8.08 -5.05 6.75
N GLN A 191 7.60 -4.86 5.51
CA GLN A 191 8.24 -4.00 4.52
C GLN A 191 8.26 -2.53 4.95
N ASP A 192 7.16 -1.99 5.48
CA ASP A 192 7.05 -0.60 5.97
C ASP A 192 8.12 -0.28 7.03
N ILE A 193 8.38 -1.22 7.94
CA ILE A 193 9.42 -1.10 8.97
C ILE A 193 10.82 -1.03 8.33
N PHE A 194 11.13 -1.95 7.41
CA PHE A 194 12.46 -2.02 6.80
C PHE A 194 12.79 -0.84 5.88
N VAL A 195 11.80 -0.17 5.28
CA VAL A 195 12.05 1.07 4.51
C VAL A 195 12.70 2.15 5.38
N GLY A 196 12.29 2.29 6.65
CA GLY A 196 12.94 3.20 7.59
C GLY A 196 14.40 2.81 7.87
N THR A 197 14.69 1.52 7.97
CA THR A 197 16.05 0.99 8.16
C THR A 197 16.98 1.32 6.99
N LYS A 198 16.49 1.29 5.74
CA LYS A 198 17.28 1.65 4.55
C LYS A 198 17.81 3.08 4.62
N ILE A 199 16.92 4.01 4.98
CA ILE A 199 17.23 5.45 5.05
C ILE A 199 18.24 5.72 6.18
N LEU A 200 18.09 5.02 7.32
CA LEU A 200 19.05 5.09 8.42
C LEU A 200 20.45 4.60 8.00
N ALA A 201 20.55 3.47 7.29
CA ALA A 201 21.84 2.91 6.84
C ALA A 201 22.63 3.91 5.98
N LEU A 202 21.99 4.45 4.94
CA LEU A 202 22.60 5.44 4.05
C LEU A 202 22.88 6.76 4.77
N GLY A 203 22.02 7.16 5.72
CA GLY A 203 22.24 8.31 6.59
C GLY A 203 23.53 8.19 7.41
N ILE A 204 23.82 7.02 7.99
CA ILE A 204 25.05 6.78 8.75
C ILE A 204 26.28 6.82 7.83
N ILE A 205 26.22 6.19 6.65
CA ILE A 205 27.34 6.21 5.67
C ILE A 205 27.66 7.65 5.24
N ILE A 206 26.64 8.42 4.84
CA ILE A 206 26.81 9.80 4.37
C ILE A 206 27.34 10.70 5.50
N VAL A 207 26.79 10.61 6.72
CA VAL A 207 27.25 11.43 7.85
C VAL A 207 28.67 11.08 8.28
N ALA A 208 29.02 9.79 8.37
CA ALA A 208 30.38 9.37 8.71
C ALA A 208 31.42 9.82 7.66
N GLY A 209 31.11 9.64 6.36
CA GLY A 209 31.98 10.09 5.27
C GLY A 209 32.15 11.61 5.24
N LEU A 210 31.08 12.38 5.46
CA LEU A 210 31.17 13.84 5.58
C LEU A 210 32.02 14.27 6.78
N VAL A 211 31.89 13.62 7.94
CA VAL A 211 32.75 13.90 9.11
C VAL A 211 34.22 13.62 8.80
N TYR A 212 34.52 12.50 8.12
CA TYR A 212 35.89 12.16 7.71
C TYR A 212 36.49 13.18 6.72
N ILE A 213 35.71 13.65 5.74
CA ILE A 213 36.12 14.73 4.83
C ILE A 213 36.36 16.04 5.58
N PHE A 214 35.49 16.40 6.54
CA PHE A 214 35.65 17.62 7.35
C PHE A 214 36.80 17.56 8.36
N GLN A 215 37.39 16.38 8.61
CA GLN A 215 38.65 16.23 9.36
C GLN A 215 39.89 16.54 8.51
N GLY A 216 39.74 16.71 7.19
CA GLY A 216 40.83 17.02 6.25
C GLY A 216 41.34 15.84 5.43
N ASN A 217 40.76 14.65 5.61
CA ASN A 217 41.22 13.41 4.98
C ASN A 217 40.72 13.29 3.52
N LEU A 218 41.33 14.04 2.61
CA LEU A 218 40.99 14.07 1.17
C LEU A 218 42.00 13.35 0.26
N GLU A 219 42.94 12.58 0.81
CA GLU A 219 44.02 11.92 0.05
C GLU A 219 43.49 11.03 -1.09
N ASN A 220 42.52 10.16 -0.80
CA ASN A 220 41.85 9.29 -1.78
C ASN A 220 41.09 10.06 -2.88
N LEU A 221 40.77 11.34 -2.65
CA LEU A 221 40.05 12.22 -3.59
C LEU A 221 40.98 13.20 -4.33
N SER A 222 42.29 13.12 -4.12
CA SER A 222 43.27 14.08 -4.65
C SER A 222 43.54 13.97 -6.16
N GLN A 223 43.47 12.75 -6.73
CA GLN A 223 43.68 12.50 -8.16
C GLN A 223 42.49 11.73 -8.78
N PRO A 224 41.26 12.28 -8.76
CA PRO A 224 40.04 11.51 -9.00
C PRO A 224 39.90 11.01 -10.45
N MET A 225 40.67 11.53 -11.41
CA MET A 225 40.61 11.14 -12.83
C MET A 225 41.74 10.17 -13.25
N GLN A 226 42.67 9.83 -12.35
CA GLN A 226 43.76 8.90 -12.66
C GLN A 226 43.20 7.49 -12.92
N GLY A 227 43.71 6.80 -13.94
CA GLY A 227 43.25 5.45 -14.31
C GLY A 227 41.90 5.37 -15.06
N SER A 228 41.31 6.49 -15.46
CA SER A 228 40.00 6.50 -16.14
C SER A 228 39.98 5.69 -17.44
N SER A 229 39.04 4.75 -17.55
CA SER A 229 38.78 3.98 -18.77
C SER A 229 38.36 4.90 -19.94
N THR A 230 38.99 4.73 -21.10
CA THR A 230 38.63 5.42 -22.35
C THR A 230 37.82 4.55 -23.32
N GLU A 231 37.70 3.25 -23.05
CA GLU A 231 37.04 2.27 -23.89
C GLU A 231 35.50 2.36 -23.79
N PRO A 232 34.76 2.59 -24.90
CA PRO A 232 33.31 2.80 -24.85
C PRO A 232 32.49 1.64 -24.30
N GLY A 233 32.95 0.40 -24.46
CA GLY A 233 32.24 -0.79 -23.98
C GLY A 233 32.39 -1.01 -22.48
N LEU A 234 33.60 -0.87 -21.93
CA LEU A 234 33.81 -0.78 -20.47
C LEU A 234 32.98 0.36 -19.86
N ILE A 235 32.93 1.54 -20.51
CA ILE A 235 32.05 2.63 -20.05
C ILE A 235 30.58 2.19 -20.06
N ALA A 236 30.10 1.46 -21.08
CA ALA A 236 28.74 0.93 -21.10
C ALA A 236 28.46 -0.10 -19.98
N LEU A 237 29.42 -0.97 -19.63
CA LEU A 237 29.31 -1.90 -18.48
C LEU A 237 29.30 -1.14 -17.13
N SER A 238 30.04 -0.04 -17.01
CA SER A 238 29.94 0.83 -15.82
C SER A 238 28.53 1.44 -15.70
N PHE A 239 27.92 1.84 -16.83
CA PHE A 239 26.53 2.28 -16.88
C PHE A 239 25.52 1.16 -16.58
N TYR A 240 25.80 -0.09 -16.92
CA TYR A 240 24.93 -1.21 -16.50
C TYR A 240 24.89 -1.35 -14.98
N SER A 241 26.06 -1.39 -14.33
CA SER A 241 26.15 -1.39 -12.87
C SER A 241 25.47 -0.17 -12.24
N GLY A 242 25.61 1.02 -12.84
CA GLY A 242 24.95 2.24 -12.37
C GLY A 242 23.43 2.21 -12.52
N LEU A 243 22.91 1.87 -13.71
CA LEU A 243 21.48 1.85 -14.02
C LEU A 243 20.73 0.76 -13.25
N PHE A 244 21.36 -0.40 -12.98
CA PHE A 244 20.81 -1.42 -12.08
C PHE A 244 20.45 -0.84 -10.69
N SER A 245 21.28 0.06 -10.15
CA SER A 245 20.97 0.73 -8.88
C SER A 245 19.82 1.74 -8.95
N TYR A 246 19.49 2.26 -10.13
CA TYR A 246 18.33 3.14 -10.35
C TYR A 246 17.08 2.38 -10.83
N ALA A 247 17.17 1.07 -11.08
CA ALA A 247 16.06 0.26 -11.58
C ALA A 247 14.83 0.32 -10.67
N GLY A 248 13.63 0.33 -11.26
CA GLY A 248 12.37 0.46 -10.54
C GLY A 248 11.63 1.79 -10.73
N TRP A 249 12.23 2.81 -11.35
CA TRP A 249 11.52 4.07 -11.67
C TRP A 249 10.30 3.87 -12.59
N ASN A 250 10.33 2.82 -13.41
CA ASN A 250 9.22 2.40 -14.27
C ASN A 250 8.02 1.84 -13.47
N TYR A 251 8.21 1.35 -12.23
CA TYR A 251 7.15 0.63 -11.49
C TYR A 251 5.92 1.49 -11.16
N LEU A 252 6.07 2.80 -10.97
CA LEU A 252 4.92 3.68 -10.71
C LEU A 252 3.94 3.72 -11.90
N ASN A 253 4.38 3.35 -13.11
CA ASN A 253 3.51 3.20 -14.28
C ASN A 253 2.55 2.02 -14.16
N PHE A 254 2.97 0.90 -13.54
CA PHE A 254 2.12 -0.29 -13.38
C PHE A 254 0.89 -0.03 -12.50
N VAL A 255 0.98 0.94 -11.58
CA VAL A 255 -0.08 1.33 -10.63
C VAL A 255 -0.74 2.68 -10.98
N THR A 256 -0.64 3.14 -12.24
CA THR A 256 -1.28 4.39 -12.71
C THR A 256 -2.80 4.41 -12.58
N GLU A 257 -3.46 3.25 -12.68
CA GLU A 257 -4.89 3.11 -12.40
C GLU A 257 -5.25 3.33 -10.92
N GLU A 258 -4.31 3.08 -9.99
CA GLU A 258 -4.49 3.23 -8.54
C GLU A 258 -4.16 4.67 -8.05
N LEU A 259 -3.55 5.52 -8.90
CA LEU A 259 -3.25 6.93 -8.60
C LEU A 259 -4.51 7.83 -8.64
N ARG A 260 -4.61 8.73 -7.64
CA ARG A 260 -5.69 9.72 -7.50
C ARG A 260 -5.77 10.66 -8.70
N ASP A 261 -4.71 11.43 -8.98
CA ASP A 261 -4.60 12.32 -10.14
C ASP A 261 -3.32 12.01 -10.93
N PRO A 262 -3.30 10.94 -11.76
CA PRO A 262 -2.07 10.49 -12.43
C PRO A 262 -1.46 11.56 -13.34
N TYR A 263 -2.25 12.49 -13.87
CA TYR A 263 -1.76 13.58 -14.72
C TYR A 263 -0.94 14.63 -13.97
N LYS A 264 -1.13 14.75 -12.64
CA LYS A 264 -0.39 15.69 -11.79
C LYS A 264 0.57 14.99 -10.84
N ASP A 265 0.22 13.82 -10.33
CA ASP A 265 0.96 13.13 -9.28
C ASP A 265 2.12 12.28 -9.84
N LEU A 266 1.94 11.60 -10.99
CA LEU A 266 2.99 10.81 -11.65
C LEU A 266 4.25 11.66 -11.99
N PRO A 267 4.14 12.80 -12.73
CA PRO A 267 5.33 13.57 -13.10
C PRO A 267 5.99 14.25 -11.90
N LYS A 268 5.21 14.66 -10.88
CA LYS A 268 5.75 15.22 -9.63
C LYS A 268 6.46 14.16 -8.80
N ALA A 269 5.92 12.95 -8.71
CA ALA A 269 6.55 11.85 -7.99
C ALA A 269 7.92 11.53 -8.60
N ILE A 270 7.99 11.43 -9.93
CA ILE A 270 9.22 11.22 -10.70
C ILE A 270 10.22 12.38 -10.47
N ALA A 271 9.77 13.63 -10.63
CA ALA A 271 10.63 14.81 -10.52
C ALA A 271 11.14 15.10 -9.08
N ILE A 272 10.49 14.54 -8.05
CA ILE A 272 10.96 14.62 -6.65
C ILE A 272 11.87 13.43 -6.32
N SER A 273 11.45 12.22 -6.66
CA SER A 273 12.13 10.98 -6.22
C SER A 273 13.49 10.75 -6.88
N LEU A 274 13.60 10.89 -8.21
CA LEU A 274 14.84 10.56 -8.91
C LEU A 274 16.01 11.51 -8.60
N PRO A 275 15.83 12.85 -8.54
CA PRO A 275 16.88 13.74 -8.06
C PRO A 275 17.28 13.47 -6.60
N LEU A 276 16.31 13.15 -5.73
CA LEU A 276 16.58 12.79 -4.33
C LEU A 276 17.45 11.52 -4.23
N VAL A 277 17.09 10.46 -4.94
CA VAL A 277 17.88 9.22 -4.99
C VAL A 277 19.27 9.49 -5.58
N THR A 278 19.36 10.28 -6.66
CA THR A 278 20.64 10.64 -7.29
C THR A 278 21.58 11.34 -6.29
N VAL A 279 21.07 12.31 -5.53
CA VAL A 279 21.85 12.99 -4.48
C VAL A 279 22.29 12.02 -3.38
N VAL A 280 21.40 11.15 -2.90
CA VAL A 280 21.73 10.14 -1.87
C VAL A 280 22.81 9.18 -2.37
N TYR A 281 22.70 8.66 -3.59
CA TYR A 281 23.66 7.73 -4.17
C TYR A 281 25.03 8.38 -4.42
N VAL A 282 25.06 9.60 -4.95
CA VAL A 282 26.33 10.32 -5.17
C VAL A 282 27.01 10.63 -3.83
N LEU A 283 26.27 11.08 -2.81
CA LEU A 283 26.81 11.29 -1.46
C LEU A 283 27.32 9.99 -0.81
N THR A 284 26.62 8.87 -1.01
CA THR A 284 27.04 7.55 -0.51
C THR A 284 28.36 7.09 -1.16
N ASN A 285 28.49 7.27 -2.48
CA ASN A 285 29.73 6.93 -3.19
C ASN A 285 30.88 7.88 -2.83
N VAL A 286 30.62 9.19 -2.66
CA VAL A 286 31.63 10.14 -2.15
C VAL A 286 32.10 9.74 -0.74
N ALA A 287 31.20 9.27 0.13
CA ALA A 287 31.59 8.74 1.44
C ALA A 287 32.48 7.49 1.33
N TYR A 288 32.12 6.51 0.48
CA TYR A 288 32.97 5.35 0.23
C TYR A 288 34.35 5.75 -0.31
N PHE A 289 34.42 6.59 -1.35
CA PHE A 289 35.67 6.99 -2.01
C PHE A 289 36.54 7.94 -1.17
N ALA A 290 36.00 8.59 -0.13
CA ALA A 290 36.81 9.32 0.84
C ALA A 290 37.53 8.37 1.81
N VAL A 291 36.80 7.38 2.34
CA VAL A 291 37.24 6.50 3.44
C VAL A 291 38.01 5.27 2.98
N LEU A 292 37.69 4.72 1.81
CA LEU A 292 38.26 3.49 1.26
C LEU A 292 39.12 3.78 0.04
N THR A 293 40.21 3.02 -0.10
CA THR A 293 41.04 3.06 -1.31
C THR A 293 40.35 2.32 -2.46
N GLN A 294 40.73 2.62 -3.71
CA GLN A 294 40.20 1.94 -4.89
C GLN A 294 40.38 0.41 -4.80
N ASN A 295 41.53 -0.06 -4.31
CA ASN A 295 41.81 -1.49 -4.17
C ASN A 295 40.92 -2.16 -3.11
N GLU A 296 40.60 -1.48 -2.01
CA GLU A 296 39.69 -2.00 -0.98
C GLU A 296 38.25 -2.14 -1.48
N ILE A 297 37.79 -1.23 -2.34
CA ILE A 297 36.46 -1.30 -2.93
C ILE A 297 36.39 -2.41 -3.99
N LEU A 298 37.45 -2.61 -4.78
CA LEU A 298 37.49 -3.68 -5.79
C LEU A 298 37.65 -5.07 -5.16
N ALA A 299 38.40 -5.20 -4.07
CA ALA A 299 38.57 -6.46 -3.34
C ALA A 299 37.35 -6.85 -2.48
N SER A 300 36.47 -5.90 -2.11
CA SER A 300 35.35 -6.19 -1.21
C SER A 300 34.04 -6.49 -1.95
N GLU A 301 33.48 -7.69 -1.72
CA GLU A 301 32.10 -8.02 -2.12
C GLU A 301 31.02 -7.32 -1.27
N ALA A 302 31.41 -6.64 -0.18
CA ALA A 302 30.49 -5.99 0.75
C ALA A 302 31.02 -4.62 1.18
N VAL A 303 31.15 -3.70 0.22
CA VAL A 303 31.77 -2.35 0.37
C VAL A 303 31.30 -1.61 1.63
N ALA A 304 30.01 -1.67 1.97
CA ALA A 304 29.46 -1.03 3.18
C ALA A 304 29.92 -1.67 4.52
N VAL A 305 30.29 -2.95 4.54
CA VAL A 305 30.90 -3.59 5.73
C VAL A 305 32.35 -3.13 5.87
N THR A 306 33.10 -3.04 4.77
CA THR A 306 34.48 -2.50 4.76
C THR A 306 34.52 -1.02 5.16
N PHE A 307 33.54 -0.22 4.73
CA PHE A 307 33.34 1.13 5.23
C PHE A 307 33.05 1.14 6.74
N GLY A 308 32.16 0.25 7.20
CA GLY A 308 31.86 0.04 8.62
C GLY A 308 33.10 -0.32 9.45
N SER A 309 34.00 -1.16 8.93
CA SER A 309 35.22 -1.57 9.63
C SER A 309 36.22 -0.42 9.78
N ARG A 310 36.25 0.51 8.82
CA ARG A 310 37.11 1.71 8.88
C ARG A 310 36.55 2.82 9.76
N MET A 311 35.22 2.99 9.84
CA MET A 311 34.60 4.15 10.49
C MET A 311 33.91 3.88 11.83
N LEU A 312 33.48 2.64 12.11
CA LEU A 312 32.61 2.35 13.27
C LEU A 312 33.27 1.50 14.36
N GLY A 313 34.45 0.92 14.11
CA GLY A 313 35.19 0.10 15.09
C GLY A 313 34.32 -1.01 15.68
N ALA A 314 34.08 -0.97 16.99
CA ALA A 314 33.21 -1.91 17.70
C ALA A 314 31.76 -1.98 17.17
N MET A 315 31.28 -0.95 16.44
CA MET A 315 29.96 -0.91 15.82
C MET A 315 29.92 -1.38 14.36
N THR A 316 30.99 -1.98 13.83
CA THR A 316 31.03 -2.49 12.43
C THR A 316 29.84 -3.38 12.08
N TRP A 317 29.37 -4.22 13.01
CA TRP A 317 28.24 -5.14 12.83
C TRP A 317 26.90 -4.46 12.51
N VAL A 318 26.76 -3.16 12.79
CA VAL A 318 25.55 -2.38 12.52
C VAL A 318 25.30 -2.22 11.01
N MET A 319 26.36 -2.10 10.22
CA MET A 319 26.25 -1.96 8.76
C MET A 319 25.65 -3.20 8.07
N PRO A 320 26.22 -4.43 8.20
CA PRO A 320 25.62 -5.60 7.58
C PRO A 320 24.22 -5.91 8.09
N PHE A 321 23.92 -5.66 9.37
CA PHE A 321 22.56 -5.80 9.91
C PHE A 321 21.55 -4.91 9.16
N PHE A 322 21.85 -3.62 8.97
CA PHE A 322 20.94 -2.73 8.25
C PHE A 322 20.89 -3.00 6.73
N VAL A 323 21.98 -3.44 6.10
CA VAL A 323 21.97 -3.85 4.68
C VAL A 323 21.18 -5.15 4.48
N ALA A 324 21.29 -6.12 5.38
CA ALA A 324 20.45 -7.31 5.39
C ALA A 324 18.95 -6.96 5.54
N CYS A 325 18.60 -6.02 6.41
CA CYS A 325 17.23 -5.49 6.51
C CYS A 325 16.76 -4.83 5.20
N SER A 326 17.64 -4.06 4.54
CA SER A 326 17.34 -3.40 3.26
C SER A 326 17.06 -4.40 2.13
N THR A 327 17.95 -5.39 1.97
CA THR A 327 17.85 -6.42 0.92
C THR A 327 16.67 -7.35 1.16
N PHE A 328 16.41 -7.78 2.40
CA PHE A 328 15.20 -8.53 2.77
C PHE A 328 13.92 -7.77 2.42
N GLY A 329 13.85 -6.48 2.77
CA GLY A 329 12.71 -5.61 2.44
C GLY A 329 12.53 -5.39 0.92
N ALA A 330 13.62 -5.27 0.17
CA ALA A 330 13.59 -5.14 -1.30
C ALA A 330 13.11 -6.43 -1.99
N LEU A 331 13.68 -7.59 -1.61
CA LEU A 331 13.30 -8.91 -2.16
C LEU A 331 11.82 -9.21 -1.91
N ASN A 332 11.34 -8.92 -0.70
CA ASN A 332 9.93 -9.05 -0.34
C ASN A 332 9.02 -8.16 -1.22
N GLY A 333 9.42 -6.91 -1.46
CA GLY A 333 8.68 -5.98 -2.32
C GLY A 333 8.64 -6.41 -3.79
N ALA A 334 9.75 -6.93 -4.32
CA ALA A 334 9.84 -7.44 -5.69
C ALA A 334 8.99 -8.71 -5.89
N ILE A 335 9.06 -9.67 -4.96
CA ILE A 335 8.18 -10.85 -4.92
C ILE A 335 6.70 -10.42 -4.89
N PHE A 336 6.33 -9.44 -4.06
CA PHE A 336 4.94 -8.95 -4.01
C PHE A 336 4.49 -8.24 -5.30
N ALA A 337 5.33 -7.40 -5.90
CA ALA A 337 4.99 -6.65 -7.11
C ALA A 337 4.80 -7.56 -8.34
N SER A 338 5.70 -8.53 -8.51
CA SER A 338 5.72 -9.46 -9.66
C SER A 338 4.40 -10.18 -9.92
N ALA A 339 3.72 -10.60 -8.85
CA ALA A 339 2.49 -11.38 -8.93
C ALA A 339 1.34 -10.61 -9.61
N ARG A 340 1.35 -9.26 -9.57
CA ARG A 340 0.39 -8.42 -10.28
C ARG A 340 0.60 -8.48 -11.80
N LEU A 341 1.86 -8.47 -12.27
CA LEU A 341 2.17 -8.49 -13.71
C LEU A 341 1.72 -9.81 -14.35
N PHE A 342 2.02 -10.94 -13.71
CA PHE A 342 1.64 -12.26 -14.24
C PHE A 342 0.13 -12.49 -14.21
N PHE A 343 -0.58 -11.92 -13.23
CA PHE A 343 -2.05 -11.91 -13.19
C PHE A 343 -2.64 -11.11 -14.38
N VAL A 344 -2.10 -9.93 -14.71
CA VAL A 344 -2.51 -9.15 -15.89
C VAL A 344 -2.20 -9.89 -17.19
N GLY A 345 -1.02 -10.51 -17.30
CA GLY A 345 -0.62 -11.31 -18.47
C GLY A 345 -1.52 -12.53 -18.71
N ALA A 346 -1.92 -13.22 -17.64
CA ALA A 346 -2.87 -14.34 -17.71
C ALA A 346 -4.31 -13.86 -18.04
N ARG A 347 -4.75 -12.71 -17.51
CA ARG A 347 -6.05 -12.08 -17.87
C ARG A 347 -6.18 -11.77 -19.37
N GLN A 348 -5.06 -11.52 -20.06
CA GLN A 348 -5.05 -11.31 -21.52
C GLN A 348 -4.85 -12.61 -22.33
N GLY A 349 -4.87 -13.78 -21.69
CA GLY A 349 -4.71 -15.08 -22.35
C GLY A 349 -3.28 -15.38 -22.84
N HIS A 350 -2.30 -14.56 -22.47
CA HIS A 350 -0.90 -14.71 -22.87
C HIS A 350 -0.10 -15.64 -21.94
N LEU A 351 -0.59 -15.92 -20.72
CA LEU A 351 0.00 -16.90 -19.80
C LEU A 351 -1.00 -18.04 -19.48
N PRO A 352 -0.51 -19.24 -19.11
CA PRO A 352 -1.37 -20.35 -18.67
C PRO A 352 -2.30 -19.94 -17.53
N ALA A 353 -3.57 -20.32 -17.63
CA ALA A 353 -4.61 -19.92 -16.67
C ALA A 353 -4.30 -20.35 -15.21
N ALA A 354 -3.53 -21.43 -15.01
CA ALA A 354 -2.99 -21.83 -13.71
C ALA A 354 -2.25 -20.72 -12.95
N ILE A 355 -1.63 -19.75 -13.65
CA ILE A 355 -0.87 -18.64 -13.06
C ILE A 355 -1.80 -17.53 -12.52
N ALA A 356 -3.04 -17.42 -13.01
CA ALA A 356 -4.05 -16.49 -12.50
C ALA A 356 -4.76 -16.97 -11.22
N LEU A 357 -4.62 -18.24 -10.85
CA LEU A 357 -5.40 -18.87 -9.79
C LEU A 357 -5.09 -18.28 -8.40
N ILE A 358 -6.13 -17.89 -7.67
CA ILE A 358 -6.06 -17.27 -6.34
C ILE A 358 -6.51 -18.27 -5.26
N ASN A 359 -5.73 -18.41 -4.19
CA ASN A 359 -6.05 -19.27 -3.04
C ASN A 359 -7.29 -18.77 -2.30
N VAL A 360 -8.21 -19.69 -1.96
CA VAL A 360 -9.52 -19.37 -1.38
C VAL A 360 -9.45 -18.82 0.04
N ASP A 361 -8.49 -19.26 0.85
CA ASP A 361 -8.41 -18.92 2.28
C ASP A 361 -7.57 -17.65 2.54
N CYS A 362 -6.47 -17.49 1.78
CA CYS A 362 -5.49 -16.41 1.91
C CYS A 362 -5.71 -15.25 0.93
N LEU A 363 -6.50 -15.45 -0.15
CA LEU A 363 -6.69 -14.51 -1.26
C LEU A 363 -5.38 -14.13 -1.99
N THR A 364 -4.46 -15.08 -2.08
CA THR A 364 -3.09 -14.93 -2.63
C THR A 364 -2.89 -15.70 -3.94
N PRO A 365 -2.14 -15.18 -4.93
CA PRO A 365 -1.84 -15.87 -6.17
C PRO A 365 -0.68 -16.89 -5.98
N VAL A 366 -0.95 -17.93 -5.19
CA VAL A 366 0.06 -18.93 -4.76
C VAL A 366 0.82 -19.58 -5.94
N PRO A 367 0.18 -19.98 -7.07
CA PRO A 367 0.90 -20.64 -8.15
C PRO A 367 1.91 -19.75 -8.87
N SER A 368 1.64 -18.43 -9.03
CA SER A 368 2.59 -17.52 -9.67
C SER A 368 3.79 -17.22 -8.76
N LEU A 369 3.56 -17.08 -7.45
CA LEU A 369 4.60 -16.91 -6.44
C LEU A 369 5.53 -18.13 -6.36
N ILE A 370 4.98 -19.34 -6.41
CA ILE A 370 5.78 -20.59 -6.43
C ILE A 370 6.56 -20.72 -7.75
N PHE A 371 5.94 -20.45 -8.90
CA PHE A 371 6.61 -20.54 -10.19
C PHE A 371 7.77 -19.55 -10.32
N LEU A 372 7.59 -18.31 -9.85
CA LEU A 372 8.67 -17.33 -9.78
C LEU A 372 9.81 -17.76 -8.85
N CYS A 373 9.47 -18.27 -7.66
CA CYS A 373 10.45 -18.78 -6.71
C CYS A 373 11.31 -19.90 -7.32
N LEU A 374 10.71 -20.84 -8.05
CA LEU A 374 11.43 -21.91 -8.76
C LEU A 374 12.43 -21.36 -9.79
N ILE A 375 12.08 -20.32 -10.57
CA ILE A 375 13.02 -19.72 -11.53
C ILE A 375 14.14 -18.96 -10.80
N THR A 376 13.82 -18.19 -9.75
CA THR A 376 14.85 -17.53 -8.92
C THR A 376 15.82 -18.55 -8.32
N LEU A 377 15.32 -19.70 -7.80
CA LEU A 377 16.19 -20.76 -7.28
C LEU A 377 17.12 -21.37 -8.34
N VAL A 378 16.70 -21.47 -9.60
CA VAL A 378 17.58 -21.91 -10.71
C VAL A 378 18.66 -20.87 -11.03
N LEU A 379 18.34 -19.58 -10.91
CA LEU A 379 19.31 -18.50 -11.16
C LEU A 379 20.31 -18.29 -10.02
N LEU A 380 20.01 -18.77 -8.80
CA LEU A 380 20.99 -18.86 -7.70
C LEU A 380 22.10 -19.91 -7.95
N LEU A 381 22.02 -20.70 -9.03
CA LEU A 381 23.10 -21.62 -9.44
C LEU A 381 24.22 -20.93 -10.23
N ILE A 382 24.14 -19.61 -10.43
CA ILE A 382 25.15 -18.80 -11.10
C ILE A 382 25.87 -17.97 -10.04
N ASP A 383 27.20 -18.04 -10.03
CA ASP A 383 28.02 -17.49 -8.95
C ASP A 383 28.21 -15.97 -9.01
N ASP A 384 28.46 -15.43 -10.20
CA ASP A 384 28.80 -14.02 -10.37
C ASP A 384 27.54 -13.13 -10.45
N VAL A 385 27.35 -12.32 -9.42
CA VAL A 385 26.29 -11.32 -9.32
C VAL A 385 26.39 -10.27 -10.43
N TYR A 386 27.59 -9.94 -10.92
CA TYR A 386 27.80 -8.99 -12.01
C TYR A 386 27.43 -9.58 -13.37
N VAL A 387 27.63 -10.88 -13.59
CA VAL A 387 27.07 -11.59 -14.76
C VAL A 387 25.53 -11.52 -14.75
N LEU A 388 24.90 -11.69 -13.58
CA LEU A 388 23.45 -11.52 -13.42
C LEU A 388 22.98 -10.08 -13.70
N ILE A 389 23.73 -9.08 -13.20
CA ILE A 389 23.44 -7.66 -13.47
C ILE A 389 23.54 -7.37 -14.97
N ASN A 390 24.61 -7.77 -15.65
CA ASN A 390 24.78 -7.54 -17.08
C ASN A 390 23.66 -8.18 -17.92
N TYR A 391 23.37 -9.45 -17.64
CA TYR A 391 22.33 -10.23 -18.29
C TYR A 391 20.93 -9.60 -18.13
N LEU A 392 20.59 -9.16 -16.90
CA LEU A 392 19.35 -8.43 -16.62
C LEU A 392 19.33 -7.07 -17.35
N THR A 393 20.37 -6.26 -17.21
CA THR A 393 20.38 -4.88 -17.68
C THR A 393 20.45 -4.79 -19.21
N PHE A 394 21.06 -5.76 -19.91
CA PHE A 394 20.94 -5.88 -21.37
C PHE A 394 19.50 -6.10 -21.80
N VAL A 395 18.81 -7.11 -21.22
CA VAL A 395 17.44 -7.44 -21.61
C VAL A 395 16.47 -6.33 -21.22
N GLU A 396 16.62 -5.71 -20.06
CA GLU A 396 15.82 -4.54 -19.67
C GLU A 396 16.07 -3.35 -20.61
N SER A 397 17.33 -3.03 -20.94
CA SER A 397 17.68 -1.94 -21.88
C SER A 397 17.10 -2.17 -23.28
N LEU A 398 17.10 -3.41 -23.78
CA LEU A 398 16.51 -3.77 -25.07
C LEU A 398 14.99 -3.49 -25.10
N PHE A 399 14.27 -3.86 -24.04
CA PHE A 399 12.83 -3.60 -23.96
C PHE A 399 12.50 -2.13 -23.65
N ILE A 400 13.33 -1.43 -22.86
CA ILE A 400 13.24 0.03 -22.69
C ILE A 400 13.40 0.74 -24.05
N THR A 401 14.36 0.30 -24.88
CA THR A 401 14.56 0.83 -26.24
C THR A 401 13.28 0.67 -27.07
N MET A 402 12.63 -0.50 -27.01
CA MET A 402 11.35 -0.72 -27.68
C MET A 402 10.20 0.14 -27.12
N SER A 403 10.08 0.31 -25.81
CA SER A 403 9.08 1.21 -25.20
C SER A 403 9.28 2.68 -25.63
N ILE A 404 10.52 3.15 -25.77
CA ILE A 404 10.82 4.52 -26.24
C ILE A 404 10.59 4.66 -27.76
N ALA A 405 10.93 3.64 -28.55
CA ALA A 405 10.56 3.58 -29.96
C ALA A 405 9.01 3.57 -30.14
N SER A 406 8.28 2.92 -29.23
CA SER A 406 6.82 2.92 -29.17
C SER A 406 6.25 4.34 -29.00
N LEU A 407 6.83 5.16 -28.12
CA LEU A 407 6.43 6.56 -27.93
C LEU A 407 6.61 7.40 -29.21
N LEU A 408 7.77 7.27 -29.88
CA LEU A 408 8.06 7.97 -31.13
C LEU A 408 7.15 7.51 -32.26
N TRP A 409 6.90 6.20 -32.38
CA TRP A 409 5.99 5.61 -33.35
C TRP A 409 4.55 6.06 -33.15
N LEU A 410 4.06 6.09 -31.91
CA LEU A 410 2.70 6.57 -31.58
C LEU A 410 2.57 8.08 -31.78
N ARG A 411 3.64 8.87 -31.60
CA ARG A 411 3.64 10.31 -31.98
C ARG A 411 3.51 10.53 -33.49
N TYR A 412 4.10 9.65 -34.31
CA TYR A 412 3.97 9.71 -35.77
C TYR A 412 2.62 9.17 -36.27
N LYS A 413 2.22 7.98 -35.80
CA LYS A 413 1.02 7.25 -36.26
C LYS A 413 -0.30 7.76 -35.66
N GLN A 414 -0.26 8.34 -34.46
CA GLN A 414 -1.41 8.91 -33.76
C GLN A 414 -1.08 10.32 -33.23
N PRO A 415 -0.89 11.31 -34.13
CA PRO A 415 -0.52 12.67 -33.73
C PRO A 415 -1.62 13.33 -32.87
N ASN A 416 -2.89 13.05 -33.20
CA ASN A 416 -4.07 13.65 -32.58
C ASN A 416 -4.57 12.94 -31.31
N ALA A 417 -3.87 11.92 -30.82
CA ALA A 417 -4.21 11.28 -29.54
C ALA A 417 -4.05 12.28 -28.38
N GLU A 418 -4.97 12.24 -27.43
CA GLU A 418 -4.91 13.08 -26.22
C GLU A 418 -3.69 12.70 -25.39
N ARG A 419 -2.83 13.69 -25.11
CA ARG A 419 -1.59 13.53 -24.34
C ARG A 419 -1.56 14.54 -23.20
N PRO A 420 -2.12 14.21 -22.03
CA PRO A 420 -2.18 15.11 -20.88
C PRO A 420 -0.80 15.52 -20.34
N ILE A 421 0.21 14.66 -20.54
CA ILE A 421 1.64 15.00 -20.40
C ILE A 421 2.27 14.87 -21.79
N LYS A 422 3.08 15.84 -22.20
CA LYS A 422 3.79 15.83 -23.49
C LYS A 422 5.20 16.39 -23.32
N VAL A 423 6.23 15.54 -23.38
CA VAL A 423 7.64 15.97 -23.28
C VAL A 423 8.15 16.58 -24.59
N HIS A 424 9.22 17.37 -24.55
CA HIS A 424 9.83 17.86 -25.79
C HIS A 424 10.39 16.70 -26.63
N ILE A 425 10.21 16.73 -27.96
CA ILE A 425 10.53 15.61 -28.85
C ILE A 425 12.02 15.20 -28.83
N SER A 426 12.92 16.14 -28.53
CA SER A 426 14.35 15.85 -28.40
C SER A 426 14.68 14.90 -27.23
N LEU A 427 13.86 14.84 -26.17
CA LEU A 427 14.14 14.00 -25.00
C LEU A 427 13.99 12.50 -25.32
N PRO A 428 12.87 12.00 -25.88
CA PRO A 428 12.78 10.62 -26.37
C PRO A 428 13.81 10.27 -27.44
N ILE A 429 14.16 11.20 -28.34
CA ILE A 429 15.17 10.96 -29.39
C ILE A 429 16.56 10.79 -28.79
N MET A 430 16.99 11.72 -27.93
CA MET A 430 18.28 11.63 -27.22
C MET A 430 18.37 10.35 -26.38
N PHE A 431 17.30 10.03 -25.64
CA PHE A 431 17.26 8.83 -24.81
C PHE A 431 17.26 7.54 -25.64
N LEU A 432 16.61 7.51 -26.81
CA LEU A 432 16.70 6.38 -27.76
C LEU A 432 18.15 6.15 -28.21
N PHE A 433 18.91 7.20 -28.56
CA PHE A 433 20.32 7.06 -28.94
C PHE A 433 21.18 6.50 -27.80
N VAL A 434 20.95 6.93 -26.54
CA VAL A 434 21.66 6.38 -25.38
C VAL A 434 21.27 4.91 -25.13
N CYS A 435 19.99 4.55 -25.25
CA CYS A 435 19.55 3.17 -25.12
C CYS A 435 20.14 2.28 -26.23
N LEU A 436 20.22 2.76 -27.47
CA LEU A 436 20.89 2.07 -28.57
C LEU A 436 22.38 1.86 -28.31
N PHE A 437 23.10 2.87 -27.79
CA PHE A 437 24.50 2.72 -27.34
C PHE A 437 24.64 1.64 -26.25
N LEU A 438 23.80 1.69 -25.22
CA LEU A 438 23.78 0.72 -24.12
C LEU A 438 23.37 -0.70 -24.55
N VAL A 439 22.62 -0.87 -25.63
CA VAL A 439 22.29 -2.19 -26.21
C VAL A 439 23.38 -2.69 -27.15
N THR A 440 24.10 -1.80 -27.85
CA THR A 440 25.06 -2.20 -28.89
C THR A 440 26.48 -2.42 -28.39
N MET A 441 26.99 -1.63 -27.45
CA MET A 441 28.37 -1.79 -26.98
C MET A 441 28.61 -3.12 -26.24
N PRO A 442 27.73 -3.58 -25.32
CA PRO A 442 27.96 -4.83 -24.59
C PRO A 442 27.86 -6.10 -25.43
N VAL A 443 27.38 -6.02 -26.68
CA VAL A 443 27.46 -7.11 -27.66
C VAL A 443 28.91 -7.50 -27.95
N TYR A 444 29.83 -6.53 -27.94
CA TYR A 444 31.25 -6.75 -28.18
C TYR A 444 32.00 -7.18 -26.91
N GLU A 445 31.66 -6.57 -25.77
CA GLU A 445 32.30 -6.84 -24.46
C GLU A 445 31.90 -8.18 -23.84
N ARG A 446 30.60 -8.49 -23.82
CA ARG A 446 30.01 -9.67 -23.16
C ARG A 446 29.06 -10.44 -24.10
N PRO A 447 29.54 -10.90 -25.28
CA PRO A 447 28.71 -11.56 -26.29
C PRO A 447 27.98 -12.82 -25.79
N TRP A 448 28.54 -13.52 -24.79
CA TRP A 448 27.90 -14.71 -24.20
C TRP A 448 26.65 -14.36 -23.38
N GLU A 449 26.76 -13.40 -22.47
CA GLU A 449 25.67 -12.92 -21.59
C GLU A 449 24.51 -12.35 -22.44
N VAL A 450 24.88 -11.52 -23.43
CA VAL A 450 23.97 -10.99 -24.46
C VAL A 450 23.32 -12.11 -25.28
N GLY A 451 24.11 -13.08 -25.74
CA GLY A 451 23.64 -14.19 -26.57
C GLY A 451 22.61 -15.08 -25.85
N VAL A 452 22.82 -15.38 -24.57
CA VAL A 452 21.85 -16.12 -23.74
C VAL A 452 20.55 -15.31 -23.56
N GLY A 453 20.63 -14.00 -23.35
CA GLY A 453 19.46 -13.11 -23.31
C GLY A 453 18.65 -13.12 -24.61
N LEU A 454 19.33 -12.95 -25.76
CA LEU A 454 18.72 -13.00 -27.09
C LEU A 454 18.13 -14.38 -27.41
N LEU A 455 18.77 -15.48 -27.01
CA LEU A 455 18.26 -16.83 -27.19
C LEU A 455 16.97 -17.04 -26.40
N ILE A 456 16.89 -16.59 -25.14
CA ILE A 456 15.69 -16.70 -24.32
C ILE A 456 14.54 -15.84 -24.89
N ILE A 457 14.82 -14.64 -25.41
CA ILE A 457 13.85 -13.85 -26.18
C ILE A 457 13.36 -14.65 -27.40
N ALA A 458 14.28 -15.25 -28.17
CA ALA A 458 13.94 -16.03 -29.36
C ALA A 458 13.07 -17.25 -29.03
N THR A 459 13.27 -17.93 -27.89
CA THR A 459 12.39 -19.04 -27.46
C THR A 459 10.93 -18.63 -27.23
N GLY A 460 10.67 -17.36 -26.93
CA GLY A 460 9.30 -16.85 -26.81
C GLY A 460 8.54 -16.86 -28.14
N ILE A 461 9.22 -16.78 -29.28
CA ILE A 461 8.60 -16.72 -30.60
C ILE A 461 7.85 -18.03 -30.95
N PRO A 462 8.46 -19.23 -30.95
CA PRO A 462 7.73 -20.47 -31.21
C PRO A 462 6.67 -20.75 -30.14
N VAL A 463 6.91 -20.39 -28.88
CA VAL A 463 5.91 -20.53 -27.80
C VAL A 463 4.68 -19.66 -28.08
N TYR A 464 4.84 -18.41 -28.53
CA TYR A 464 3.72 -17.56 -28.95
C TYR A 464 2.90 -18.20 -30.08
N PHE A 465 3.57 -18.72 -31.11
CA PHE A 465 2.88 -19.34 -32.23
C PHE A 465 2.10 -20.61 -31.83
N ILE A 466 2.69 -21.48 -31.02
CA ILE A 466 2.09 -22.74 -30.56
C ILE A 466 0.98 -22.50 -29.51
N CYS A 467 1.22 -21.63 -28.53
CA CYS A 467 0.34 -21.47 -27.37
C CYS A 467 -0.74 -20.39 -27.55
N ILE A 468 -0.49 -19.35 -28.36
CA ILE A 468 -1.43 -18.21 -28.51
C ILE A 468 -2.00 -18.14 -29.92
N ARG A 469 -1.15 -18.14 -30.97
CA ARG A 469 -1.62 -17.90 -32.36
C ARG A 469 -2.37 -19.09 -32.99
N TRP A 470 -2.14 -20.30 -32.50
CA TRP A 470 -2.77 -21.53 -32.98
C TRP A 470 -4.17 -21.71 -32.39
N ASN A 471 -5.21 -21.44 -33.19
CA ASN A 471 -6.60 -21.59 -32.75
C ASN A 471 -7.01 -23.07 -32.61
N ASN A 472 -6.74 -23.89 -33.62
CA ASN A 472 -7.19 -25.30 -33.68
C ASN A 472 -6.24 -26.25 -32.91
N LYS A 473 -6.10 -26.02 -31.61
CA LYS A 473 -5.20 -26.77 -30.72
C LYS A 473 -5.58 -28.27 -30.65
N PRO A 474 -4.62 -29.21 -30.72
CA PRO A 474 -4.92 -30.63 -30.64
C PRO A 474 -5.48 -31.00 -29.25
N LYS A 475 -6.46 -31.91 -29.23
CA LYS A 475 -7.24 -32.26 -28.02
C LYS A 475 -6.39 -32.74 -26.84
N TRP A 476 -5.21 -33.31 -27.08
CA TRP A 476 -4.28 -33.72 -26.01
C TRP A 476 -3.67 -32.51 -25.28
N MET A 477 -3.31 -31.45 -26.01
CA MET A 477 -2.68 -30.25 -25.44
C MET A 477 -3.68 -29.44 -24.61
N VAL A 478 -4.94 -29.37 -25.06
CA VAL A 478 -6.04 -28.79 -24.28
C VAL A 478 -6.29 -29.60 -23.00
N ARG A 479 -6.33 -30.94 -23.08
CA ARG A 479 -6.45 -31.83 -21.89
C ARG A 479 -5.26 -31.69 -20.93
N ALA A 480 -4.05 -31.49 -21.43
CA ALA A 480 -2.86 -31.28 -20.60
C ALA A 480 -2.93 -29.93 -19.87
N SER A 481 -3.36 -28.86 -20.54
CA SER A 481 -3.60 -27.55 -19.92
C SER A 481 -4.71 -27.63 -18.87
N ASP A 482 -5.86 -28.24 -19.19
CA ASP A 482 -6.94 -28.54 -18.24
C ASP A 482 -6.42 -29.31 -17.02
N GLY A 483 -5.59 -30.33 -17.24
CA GLY A 483 -4.99 -31.16 -16.20
C GLY A 483 -4.07 -30.36 -15.28
N LEU A 484 -3.20 -29.50 -15.83
CA LEU A 484 -2.33 -28.61 -15.07
C LEU A 484 -3.13 -27.57 -14.28
N ASN A 485 -4.14 -26.95 -14.90
CA ASN A 485 -5.04 -25.99 -14.24
C ASN A 485 -5.77 -26.66 -13.06
N LEU A 486 -6.27 -27.89 -13.26
CA LEU A 486 -6.97 -28.67 -12.22
C LEU A 486 -6.01 -29.17 -11.12
N LEU A 487 -4.77 -29.52 -11.46
CA LEU A 487 -3.73 -29.90 -10.50
C LEU A 487 -3.40 -28.71 -9.59
N CYS A 488 -3.08 -27.55 -10.15
CA CYS A 488 -2.79 -26.34 -9.38
C CYS A 488 -4.00 -25.90 -8.53
N ALA A 489 -5.22 -25.92 -9.09
CA ALA A 489 -6.44 -25.57 -8.35
C ALA A 489 -6.69 -26.50 -7.15
N LYS A 490 -6.44 -27.81 -7.30
CA LYS A 490 -6.57 -28.80 -6.21
C LYS A 490 -5.44 -28.66 -5.19
N SER A 491 -4.18 -28.74 -5.62
CA SER A 491 -3.00 -28.78 -4.74
C SER A 491 -2.85 -27.52 -3.89
N PHE A 492 -3.20 -26.35 -4.43
CA PHE A 492 -3.09 -25.07 -3.73
C PHE A 492 -4.44 -24.52 -3.24
N LYS A 493 -5.55 -25.26 -3.40
CA LYS A 493 -6.91 -24.84 -3.04
C LYS A 493 -7.25 -23.45 -3.63
N CYS A 494 -7.08 -23.31 -4.94
CA CYS A 494 -7.25 -22.05 -5.66
C CYS A 494 -8.44 -22.07 -6.62
N HIS A 495 -8.99 -20.89 -6.90
CA HIS A 495 -10.00 -20.64 -7.93
C HIS A 495 -9.69 -19.37 -8.73
N PHE A 496 -10.32 -19.23 -9.89
CA PHE A 496 -10.38 -17.98 -10.64
C PHE A 496 -11.18 -16.91 -9.87
N GLY A 497 -10.79 -15.65 -10.05
CA GLY A 497 -11.49 -14.51 -9.48
C GLY A 497 -12.88 -14.34 -10.08
N LYS A 498 -13.82 -13.80 -9.29
CA LYS A 498 -15.24 -13.61 -9.71
C LYS A 498 -15.41 -12.82 -11.02
N ALA A 499 -14.48 -11.92 -11.34
CA ALA A 499 -14.51 -11.14 -12.58
C ALA A 499 -14.13 -11.96 -13.83
N GLU A 500 -13.35 -13.04 -13.68
CA GLU A 500 -12.78 -13.82 -14.79
C GLU A 500 -13.83 -14.78 -15.38
N ILE A 501 -14.67 -15.35 -14.52
CA ILE A 501 -15.80 -16.22 -14.89
C ILE A 501 -16.81 -15.47 -15.79
N MET A 502 -16.86 -14.14 -15.71
CA MET A 502 -17.72 -13.29 -16.56
C MET A 502 -17.01 -12.76 -17.82
N ALA A 503 -15.69 -12.93 -17.94
CA ALA A 503 -14.89 -12.37 -19.03
C ALA A 503 -14.70 -13.34 -20.22
N SER A 504 -14.85 -14.66 -20.02
CA SER A 504 -14.70 -15.69 -21.06
C SER A 504 -15.91 -16.63 -21.11
N PRO A 505 -16.65 -16.69 -22.23
CA PRO A 505 -17.75 -17.64 -22.41
C PRO A 505 -17.30 -19.11 -22.29
N ASP A 506 -16.10 -19.44 -22.80
CA ASP A 506 -15.56 -20.80 -22.78
C ASP A 506 -15.28 -21.29 -21.35
N LEU A 507 -14.78 -20.41 -20.47
CA LEU A 507 -14.58 -20.75 -19.05
C LEU A 507 -15.92 -20.93 -18.30
N TYR A 508 -16.96 -20.17 -18.67
CA TYR A 508 -18.31 -20.37 -18.16
C TYR A 508 -18.90 -21.72 -18.62
N GLU A 509 -18.67 -22.11 -19.88
CA GLU A 509 -19.01 -23.46 -20.37
C GLU A 509 -18.19 -24.56 -19.70
N MET A 510 -16.89 -24.37 -19.43
CA MET A 510 -16.08 -25.35 -18.70
C MET A 510 -16.61 -25.58 -17.27
N SER A 511 -17.08 -24.53 -16.61
CA SER A 511 -17.76 -24.61 -15.30
C SER A 511 -19.04 -25.44 -15.38
N ASN A 512 -19.89 -25.21 -16.38
CA ASN A 512 -21.18 -25.90 -16.50
C ASN A 512 -21.07 -27.34 -17.08
N ARG A 513 -20.15 -27.61 -18.00
CA ARG A 513 -20.04 -28.90 -18.72
C ARG A 513 -19.48 -30.05 -17.89
N ARG A 514 -18.96 -29.82 -16.67
CA ARG A 514 -18.32 -30.88 -15.83
C ARG A 514 -18.89 -30.98 -14.40
N GLY A 515 -20.19 -31.15 -14.28
CA GLY A 515 -20.80 -31.97 -13.22
C GLY A 515 -20.82 -31.43 -11.78
N PHE A 516 -20.20 -30.29 -11.48
CA PHE A 516 -20.31 -29.64 -10.17
C PHE A 516 -21.71 -29.02 -9.97
N ARG A 517 -22.69 -29.87 -9.63
CA ARG A 517 -24.05 -29.45 -9.24
C ARG A 517 -23.98 -28.49 -8.04
N GLN A 518 -24.10 -27.20 -8.29
CA GLN A 518 -24.72 -26.31 -7.31
C GLN A 518 -26.14 -26.83 -7.08
N ARG A 519 -26.46 -27.30 -5.88
CA ARG A 519 -27.83 -27.71 -5.55
C ARG A 519 -28.73 -26.45 -5.55
N PRO A 520 -29.79 -26.37 -6.37
CA PRO A 520 -30.82 -25.37 -6.16
C PRO A 520 -31.50 -25.67 -4.81
N TYR A 521 -31.65 -24.65 -3.97
CA TYR A 521 -32.42 -24.76 -2.74
C TYR A 521 -33.90 -24.47 -3.03
N THR A 522 -34.65 -25.53 -3.30
CA THR A 522 -36.11 -25.55 -3.27
C THR A 522 -36.58 -26.09 -1.92
N ALA A 523 -37.57 -25.43 -1.32
CA ALA A 523 -38.30 -25.91 -0.15
C ALA A 523 -39.66 -26.50 -0.60
N PRO A 524 -40.28 -27.42 0.18
CA PRO A 524 -41.38 -28.26 -0.32
C PRO A 524 -42.77 -27.62 -0.23
N MET A 525 -43.61 -27.99 -1.21
CA MET A 525 -45.08 -28.02 -1.27
C MET A 525 -45.91 -27.03 -0.42
N ALA A 526 -46.71 -26.24 -1.12
CA ALA A 526 -48.16 -26.28 -0.94
C ALA A 526 -48.82 -26.27 -2.33
N THR A 527 -49.65 -27.26 -2.64
CA THR A 527 -50.39 -27.35 -3.91
C THR A 527 -51.69 -26.57 -3.83
N TYR A 528 -51.94 -25.70 -4.81
CA TYR A 528 -53.29 -25.37 -5.24
C TYR A 528 -53.40 -25.65 -6.74
N SER A 529 -54.41 -26.44 -7.11
CA SER A 529 -54.73 -26.83 -8.47
C SER A 529 -55.46 -25.71 -9.20
N PHE A 530 -55.12 -25.52 -10.47
CA PHE A 530 -56.08 -25.05 -11.47
C PHE A 530 -55.76 -25.72 -12.80
N ASP A 531 -56.76 -26.37 -13.38
CA ASP A 531 -56.62 -27.13 -14.62
C ASP A 531 -56.72 -26.22 -15.84
N SER A 532 -55.88 -26.48 -16.84
CA SER A 532 -56.27 -26.27 -18.24
C SER A 532 -55.53 -27.25 -19.15
N GLU A 533 -56.30 -28.01 -19.92
CA GLU A 533 -55.86 -28.80 -21.06
C GLU A 533 -55.30 -27.84 -22.16
N ASN A 534 -54.68 -28.27 -23.28
CA ASN A 534 -54.71 -29.55 -23.96
C ASN A 534 -53.50 -29.67 -24.95
N SER A 535 -53.48 -30.77 -25.72
CA SER A 535 -52.87 -30.93 -27.05
C SER A 535 -51.40 -31.38 -27.16
N THR A 536 -51.26 -32.70 -27.27
CA THR A 536 -50.49 -33.43 -28.32
C THR A 536 -49.01 -33.15 -28.52
N ALA A 537 -48.19 -34.18 -28.26
CA ALA A 537 -46.83 -34.30 -28.80
C ALA A 537 -46.81 -34.67 -30.30
N ASN A 538 -45.70 -34.42 -30.99
CA ASN A 538 -45.29 -35.24 -32.14
C ASN A 538 -43.76 -35.28 -32.32
N ASN A 539 -43.27 -36.13 -33.22
CA ASN A 539 -41.98 -36.83 -33.01
C ASN A 539 -40.99 -36.73 -34.18
N THR A 540 -39.68 -36.86 -33.89
CA THR A 540 -38.57 -37.15 -34.85
C THR A 540 -38.16 -36.02 -35.86
N PRO A 541 -37.21 -36.19 -36.81
CA PRO A 541 -35.85 -35.64 -36.59
C PRO A 541 -35.18 -34.85 -37.76
N ARG A 542 -34.00 -34.26 -37.46
CA ARG A 542 -32.80 -33.97 -38.31
C ARG A 542 -32.95 -33.95 -39.86
N PRO A 543 -32.38 -32.93 -40.55
CA PRO A 543 -30.92 -32.93 -40.72
C PRO A 543 -30.20 -31.55 -40.78
N SER A 544 -28.88 -31.62 -40.93
CA SER A 544 -27.94 -30.50 -41.08
C SER A 544 -27.71 -30.11 -42.54
N ILE A 545 -27.50 -28.81 -42.81
CA ILE A 545 -26.84 -28.34 -44.04
C ILE A 545 -25.71 -27.36 -43.67
N TYR A 546 -24.51 -27.64 -44.18
CA TYR A 546 -23.42 -26.66 -44.30
C TYR A 546 -23.49 -26.06 -45.70
N THR A 547 -23.42 -24.72 -45.82
CA THR A 547 -23.12 -24.06 -47.10
C THR A 547 -22.05 -23.00 -46.88
N ILE A 548 -21.01 -23.02 -47.71
CA ILE A 548 -19.92 -22.05 -47.72
C ILE A 548 -20.16 -21.07 -48.87
N SER A 549 -19.95 -19.78 -48.64
CA SER A 549 -19.65 -18.82 -49.70
C SER A 549 -18.66 -17.75 -49.21
N ARG A 550 -17.97 -17.10 -50.14
CA ARG A 550 -16.89 -16.14 -49.92
C ARG A 550 -17.16 -14.84 -50.69
N ASN A 551 -16.65 -13.74 -50.13
CA ASN A 551 -16.16 -12.54 -50.80
C ASN A 551 -16.97 -11.95 -51.97
N VAL A 552 -17.54 -10.76 -51.76
CA VAL A 552 -17.51 -9.67 -52.76
C VAL A 552 -17.06 -8.39 -52.05
N VAL A 553 -16.30 -7.54 -52.75
CA VAL A 553 -15.96 -6.17 -52.35
C VAL A 553 -16.35 -5.25 -53.49
N MET A 554 -17.12 -4.20 -53.22
CA MET A 554 -17.03 -2.90 -53.91
C MET A 554 -17.85 -1.82 -53.18
N ASP A 555 -17.59 -0.57 -53.53
CA ASP A 555 -18.44 0.61 -53.24
C ASP A 555 -19.86 0.44 -53.81
N ASP A 556 -20.84 1.15 -53.23
CA ASP A 556 -21.46 2.25 -53.99
C ASP A 556 -22.12 3.31 -53.09
N ARG A 557 -22.38 4.48 -53.68
CA ARG A 557 -23.03 5.64 -53.05
C ARG A 557 -24.47 5.80 -53.53
N ILE A 558 -25.06 6.94 -53.14
CA ILE A 558 -26.28 7.57 -53.69
C ILE A 558 -27.61 7.04 -53.13
N TRP A 559 -28.21 7.87 -52.29
CA TRP A 559 -29.55 8.38 -52.58
C TRP A 559 -29.48 9.90 -52.68
N GLN A 560 -30.16 10.50 -53.67
CA GLN A 560 -30.14 11.94 -53.92
C GLN A 560 -31.48 12.42 -54.49
N GLY A 561 -31.67 13.75 -54.52
CA GLY A 561 -32.94 14.42 -54.84
C GLY A 561 -33.68 14.81 -53.56
N GLY A 562 -34.09 16.06 -53.32
CA GLY A 562 -34.20 17.24 -54.20
C GLY A 562 -35.59 17.86 -54.00
N SER A 563 -35.86 19.16 -54.16
CA SER A 563 -35.08 20.36 -54.53
C SER A 563 -35.74 21.57 -53.76
N SER A 564 -35.53 22.88 -53.95
CA SER A 564 -35.07 23.73 -55.06
C SER A 564 -34.87 25.20 -54.61
N LEU A 565 -34.23 26.05 -55.44
CA LEU A 565 -34.18 27.53 -55.39
C LEU A 565 -33.32 28.17 -54.27
N SER A 566 -32.59 29.28 -54.46
CA SER A 566 -32.10 29.96 -55.69
C SER A 566 -30.96 30.96 -55.38
N GLU A 567 -30.10 31.21 -56.38
CA GLU A 567 -28.93 32.13 -56.43
C GLU A 567 -29.30 33.59 -56.84
N PRO A 568 -28.38 34.59 -57.01
CA PRO A 568 -27.02 34.82 -56.44
C PRO A 568 -26.70 36.32 -56.06
N ALA A 569 -25.43 36.54 -55.65
CA ALA A 569 -24.55 37.71 -55.97
C ALA A 569 -24.64 39.13 -55.32
N ASP A 570 -23.42 39.68 -55.11
CA ASP A 570 -22.91 41.04 -55.40
C ASP A 570 -22.80 42.23 -54.40
N ALA A 571 -21.68 42.97 -54.62
CA ALA A 571 -21.36 44.39 -54.37
C ALA A 571 -21.12 45.02 -52.96
N LEU A 572 -19.91 45.60 -52.80
CA LEU A 572 -19.50 46.94 -52.29
C LEU A 572 -20.49 47.76 -51.40
N GLY A 573 -20.09 48.46 -50.33
CA GLY A 573 -18.76 48.93 -49.86
C GLY A 573 -18.83 50.40 -49.34
N ARG A 574 -17.70 50.99 -48.85
CA ARG A 574 -17.53 52.34 -48.20
C ARG A 574 -17.84 52.34 -46.68
N ARG A 575 -17.20 53.13 -45.79
CA ARG A 575 -16.10 54.15 -45.76
C ARG A 575 -15.66 54.31 -44.25
N ARG A 576 -14.68 55.08 -43.74
CA ARG A 576 -13.80 56.19 -44.23
C ARG A 576 -12.54 56.34 -43.33
N TYR A 577 -11.41 56.75 -43.91
CA TYR A 577 -10.24 57.46 -43.30
C TYR A 577 -9.25 56.79 -42.31
N VAL A 578 -8.06 57.42 -42.24
CA VAL A 578 -6.71 56.97 -41.82
C VAL A 578 -5.89 58.23 -41.40
N ILE A 579 -4.60 58.08 -40.99
CA ILE A 579 -3.47 59.07 -41.00
C ILE A 579 -3.19 59.81 -39.66
N PRO A 580 -1.93 59.91 -39.12
CA PRO A 580 -0.76 59.00 -39.20
C PRO A 580 0.21 58.98 -37.96
N ARG A 581 1.32 58.21 -38.08
CA ARG A 581 2.74 58.46 -37.67
C ARG A 581 3.11 59.29 -36.41
N GLY A 582 4.05 58.74 -35.60
CA GLY A 582 4.80 59.48 -34.57
C GLY A 582 6.17 60.03 -35.02
N VAL A 583 6.88 60.73 -34.12
CA VAL A 583 8.18 61.39 -34.36
C VAL A 583 9.15 61.22 -33.16
N ALA A 584 10.46 61.35 -33.43
CA ALA A 584 11.58 61.45 -32.49
C ALA A 584 11.28 62.31 -31.23
N ARG A 585 11.71 61.91 -30.01
CA ARG A 585 13.10 61.91 -29.53
C ARG A 585 13.80 63.29 -29.67
N LEU A 586 13.52 64.22 -28.76
CA LEU A 586 14.34 65.42 -28.56
C LEU A 586 14.39 65.83 -27.06
N VAL A 587 15.50 66.45 -26.64
CA VAL A 587 15.75 67.07 -25.31
C VAL A 587 15.56 66.10 -24.11
N ARG A 588 16.59 65.41 -23.62
CA ARG A 588 17.75 65.89 -22.82
C ARG A 588 17.40 66.36 -21.40
N ASN A 589 18.29 66.01 -20.47
CA ASN A 589 18.63 66.73 -19.25
C ASN A 589 17.48 67.03 -18.26
N LEU A 590 17.42 66.24 -17.18
CA LEU A 590 17.83 66.78 -15.89
C LEU A 590 18.60 65.70 -15.08
N SER A 591 19.63 66.17 -14.38
CA SER A 591 20.40 65.47 -13.35
C SER A 591 19.49 64.90 -12.24
N GLY A 592 19.82 63.82 -11.52
CA GLY A 592 21.08 63.10 -11.41
C GLY A 592 21.84 63.46 -10.12
N ARG A 593 21.58 62.75 -8.99
CA ARG A 593 22.43 62.78 -7.77
C ARG A 593 22.17 61.63 -6.79
N ARG A 594 23.26 60.88 -6.51
CA ARG A 594 23.71 60.25 -5.24
C ARG A 594 22.71 59.67 -4.20
N ARG A 595 22.91 58.38 -3.92
CA ARG A 595 23.01 57.68 -2.61
C ARG A 595 22.51 58.40 -1.33
N ARG A 596 21.77 57.64 -0.49
CA ARG A 596 22.05 57.46 0.95
C ARG A 596 21.47 56.14 1.50
N GLU A 597 22.36 55.30 2.04
CA GLU A 597 22.14 54.29 3.09
C GLU A 597 22.83 54.85 4.38
N PRO A 598 22.98 54.09 5.50
CA PRO A 598 22.20 52.95 6.01
C PRO A 598 21.15 53.43 7.06
N VAL A 599 20.78 52.85 8.22
CA VAL A 599 21.33 51.76 9.09
C VAL A 599 20.20 50.83 9.63
N PRO A 600 20.11 50.27 10.88
CA PRO A 600 19.56 48.91 11.02
C PRO A 600 18.18 48.84 11.70
N LEU A 601 17.64 47.62 11.85
CA LEU A 601 17.10 47.13 13.14
C LEU A 601 16.88 45.60 13.18
N ARG A 602 17.08 45.03 14.37
CA ARG A 602 16.78 43.66 14.88
C ARG A 602 16.53 43.83 16.40
N PRO A 603 15.90 42.89 17.13
CA PRO A 603 15.11 41.71 16.73
C PRO A 603 13.77 41.58 17.54
N ARG A 604 13.15 40.38 17.51
CA ARG A 604 12.14 39.84 18.47
C ARG A 604 10.77 40.55 18.57
N SER A 605 9.71 39.84 18.18
CA SER A 605 8.82 39.09 19.11
C SER A 605 7.58 38.51 18.39
N ALA A 606 6.85 37.65 19.08
CA ALA A 606 5.53 37.11 18.71
C ALA A 606 4.58 37.32 19.92
N PRO A 607 3.26 37.06 19.85
CA PRO A 607 2.44 36.59 18.72
C PRO A 607 1.28 37.55 18.38
N PHE A 608 0.47 37.26 17.34
CA PHE A 608 -0.86 37.87 17.22
C PHE A 608 -1.92 36.94 16.62
N SER A 609 -3.17 37.14 17.08
CA SER A 609 -4.38 36.43 16.64
C SER A 609 -4.89 36.96 15.30
N ILE A 610 -5.46 36.09 14.46
CA ILE A 610 -6.28 36.49 13.31
C ILE A 610 -7.76 36.24 13.67
N ALA A 611 -8.55 37.31 13.64
CA ALA A 611 -9.96 37.29 13.98
C ALA A 611 -10.85 36.79 12.82
N SER A 612 -12.05 36.35 13.17
CA SER A 612 -13.13 36.04 12.23
C SER A 612 -13.62 37.31 11.50
N GLN A 613 -13.72 37.25 10.18
CA GLN A 613 -14.55 38.19 9.40
C GLN A 613 -15.90 37.54 9.10
N GLU A 614 -16.99 38.18 9.53
CA GLU A 614 -18.35 37.81 9.14
C GLU A 614 -18.69 38.37 7.75
N PRO A 615 -19.46 37.64 6.91
CA PRO A 615 -20.05 38.20 5.69
C PRO A 615 -21.24 39.11 6.04
N SER A 616 -21.40 40.21 5.31
CA SER A 616 -22.34 41.28 5.67
C SER A 616 -23.82 40.94 5.45
N ALA A 617 -24.69 41.56 6.28
CA ALA A 617 -26.11 41.22 6.43
C ALA A 617 -26.99 41.36 5.17
N ASN A 618 -26.52 42.01 4.10
CA ASN A 618 -27.31 42.25 2.89
C ASN A 618 -27.53 40.98 2.04
N THR A 619 -26.57 40.05 2.01
CA THR A 619 -26.69 38.81 1.21
C THR A 619 -27.81 37.90 1.72
N VAL A 620 -28.06 37.90 3.04
CA VAL A 620 -29.12 37.10 3.69
C VAL A 620 -30.53 37.61 3.33
N ARG A 621 -30.67 38.90 3.02
CA ARG A 621 -31.99 39.54 2.78
C ARG A 621 -32.60 39.17 1.43
N LEU A 622 -31.78 38.97 0.40
CA LEU A 622 -32.23 38.55 -0.93
C LEU A 622 -32.74 37.10 -0.96
N ALA A 623 -32.11 36.19 -0.21
CA ALA A 623 -32.50 34.77 -0.20
C ALA A 623 -33.90 34.52 0.40
N ARG A 624 -34.37 35.37 1.33
CA ARG A 624 -35.71 35.23 1.93
C ARG A 624 -36.85 35.60 0.97
N LEU A 625 -36.66 36.61 0.13
CA LEU A 625 -37.71 37.17 -0.73
C LEU A 625 -38.20 36.25 -1.86
N SER A 626 -37.49 35.15 -2.15
CA SER A 626 -37.89 34.19 -3.19
C SER A 626 -38.70 32.99 -2.71
N VAL A 627 -38.89 32.81 -1.39
CA VAL A 627 -39.53 31.60 -0.81
C VAL A 627 -40.99 31.86 -0.38
N GLU A 628 -41.37 33.12 -0.16
CA GLU A 628 -42.65 33.52 0.44
C GLU A 628 -43.89 33.39 -0.48
N LYS A 629 -43.74 32.81 -1.69
CA LYS A 629 -44.80 32.78 -2.74
C LYS A 629 -45.44 31.43 -3.03
N LEU A 630 -45.14 30.37 -2.27
CA LEU A 630 -45.77 29.05 -2.42
C LEU A 630 -46.24 28.49 -1.06
N GLN A 631 -47.52 28.71 -0.73
CA GLN A 631 -48.25 27.93 0.27
C GLN A 631 -49.49 27.29 -0.36
N PRO A 632 -49.78 26.00 -0.09
CA PRO A 632 -51.05 25.38 -0.48
C PRO A 632 -52.20 25.85 0.44
N LYS A 633 -53.38 26.10 -0.15
CA LYS A 633 -54.58 26.49 0.60
C LYS A 633 -55.16 25.30 1.38
N LYS A 634 -55.76 25.57 2.55
CA LYS A 634 -56.66 24.61 3.23
C LYS A 634 -58.02 24.55 2.52
N ALA A 635 -58.58 23.35 2.45
CA ALA A 635 -60.03 23.10 2.30
C ALA A 635 -60.43 22.01 3.32
N ALA A 636 -61.72 21.87 3.63
CA ALA A 636 -62.22 21.11 4.77
C ALA A 636 -63.13 19.91 4.32
N PRO A 637 -64.02 19.30 5.14
CA PRO A 637 -63.93 17.85 5.36
C PRO A 637 -65.18 17.04 4.94
N ASN A 638 -65.14 15.74 5.25
CA ASN A 638 -66.24 14.77 5.26
C ASN A 638 -66.81 14.34 3.89
N LEU A 639 -66.54 13.07 3.53
CA LEU A 639 -67.60 12.18 3.06
C LEU A 639 -67.35 10.77 3.59
N SER A 640 -68.40 10.09 4.05
CA SER A 640 -68.32 8.70 4.51
C SER A 640 -69.07 7.80 3.53
N THR A 641 -68.46 6.67 3.14
CA THR A 641 -69.12 5.60 2.38
C THR A 641 -68.75 4.27 3.00
N LYS A 642 -69.76 3.45 3.31
CA LYS A 642 -69.59 2.08 3.78
C LYS A 642 -69.37 1.15 2.59
N VAL A 643 -68.35 0.30 2.66
CA VAL A 643 -68.25 -0.93 1.87
C VAL A 643 -67.89 -2.08 2.82
N ALA A 644 -68.49 -3.26 2.63
CA ALA A 644 -68.33 -4.41 3.53
C ALA A 644 -66.96 -5.09 3.38
N PRO A 645 -66.44 -5.76 4.44
CA PRO A 645 -65.10 -6.35 4.42
C PRO A 645 -65.05 -7.67 3.64
N SER A 646 -64.00 -7.84 2.82
CA SER A 646 -63.78 -9.04 2.00
C SER A 646 -62.49 -9.78 2.37
N GLN A 647 -62.56 -10.66 3.38
CA GLN A 647 -61.68 -11.81 3.71
C GLN A 647 -60.16 -11.62 3.86
N SER A 648 -59.57 -10.48 3.50
CA SER A 648 -58.12 -10.24 3.53
C SER A 648 -57.62 -9.68 4.87
N THR A 649 -58.49 -8.99 5.61
CA THR A 649 -58.18 -8.39 6.92
C THR A 649 -57.94 -9.43 8.01
N ASP A 650 -58.65 -10.56 7.99
CA ASP A 650 -58.55 -11.58 9.05
C ASP A 650 -57.26 -12.39 8.95
N LEU A 651 -56.76 -12.62 7.73
CA LEU A 651 -55.45 -13.23 7.52
C LEU A 651 -54.34 -12.33 8.08
N ILE A 652 -54.39 -11.03 7.79
CA ILE A 652 -53.45 -10.03 8.35
C ILE A 652 -53.52 -10.00 9.88
N ASN A 653 -54.73 -10.01 10.47
CA ASN A 653 -54.92 -10.03 11.91
C ASN A 653 -54.43 -11.33 12.58
N SER A 654 -54.49 -12.48 11.90
CA SER A 654 -53.88 -13.73 12.39
C SER A 654 -52.34 -13.69 12.34
N ILE A 655 -51.77 -13.13 11.27
CA ILE A 655 -50.31 -12.99 11.10
C ILE A 655 -49.77 -12.01 12.15
N ALA A 656 -50.48 -10.90 12.40
CA ALA A 656 -50.16 -9.96 13.47
C ALA A 656 -50.16 -10.61 14.86
N LYS A 657 -51.12 -11.51 15.15
CA LYS A 657 -51.13 -12.29 16.41
C LYS A 657 -50.03 -13.36 16.51
N SER A 658 -49.41 -13.75 15.39
CA SER A 658 -48.28 -14.70 15.37
C SER A 658 -46.90 -14.02 15.44
N THR A 659 -46.83 -12.72 15.15
CA THR A 659 -45.58 -11.95 15.17
C THR A 659 -45.37 -11.37 16.57
N ILE A 660 -44.55 -12.07 17.37
CA ILE A 660 -44.37 -11.83 18.82
C ILE A 660 -44.13 -10.35 19.15
N SER A 661 -44.95 -9.83 20.06
CA SER A 661 -44.83 -8.48 20.63
C SER A 661 -43.54 -8.34 21.44
N LEU A 662 -42.67 -7.42 21.01
CA LEU A 662 -41.45 -7.00 21.72
C LEU A 662 -41.47 -5.49 22.00
N ASP A 663 -42.59 -5.00 22.54
CA ASP A 663 -42.70 -3.70 23.22
C ASP A 663 -43.86 -3.75 24.22
N ASP A 664 -43.56 -4.10 25.47
CA ASP A 664 -44.51 -4.03 26.59
C ASP A 664 -43.78 -3.43 27.82
N PRO A 665 -44.04 -2.16 28.21
CA PRO A 665 -43.21 -1.44 29.19
C PRO A 665 -43.34 -1.90 30.66
N THR A 666 -44.05 -2.99 30.93
CA THR A 666 -44.72 -3.21 32.23
C THR A 666 -44.09 -4.25 33.16
N MET A 667 -42.80 -4.60 33.00
CA MET A 667 -42.06 -5.45 33.96
C MET A 667 -40.75 -4.83 34.50
N MET A 668 -40.86 -3.66 35.11
CA MET A 668 -39.97 -3.26 36.21
C MET A 668 -40.62 -3.56 37.58
N SER A 669 -40.55 -4.80 38.05
CA SER A 669 -40.51 -5.10 39.49
C SER A 669 -40.01 -6.52 39.81
N ASN A 670 -39.44 -6.65 41.02
CA ASN A 670 -39.22 -7.85 41.82
C ASN A 670 -38.26 -8.98 41.35
N THR A 671 -37.19 -9.09 42.13
CA THR A 671 -36.55 -10.33 42.62
C THR A 671 -35.75 -11.24 41.66
N GLY A 672 -34.42 -11.22 41.82
CA GLY A 672 -33.78 -12.43 42.37
C GLY A 672 -32.65 -13.14 41.59
N TYR A 673 -32.36 -12.83 40.31
CA TYR A 673 -31.37 -13.61 39.53
C TYR A 673 -30.38 -12.78 38.68
N CYS A 674 -29.47 -12.06 39.34
CA CYS A 674 -28.48 -11.20 38.67
C CYS A 674 -27.44 -11.96 37.79
N TRP A 675 -27.16 -13.24 38.08
CA TRP A 675 -25.96 -13.95 37.56
C TRP A 675 -26.20 -14.98 36.44
N LYS A 676 -27.36 -14.96 35.75
CA LYS A 676 -27.74 -16.00 34.77
C LYS A 676 -27.61 -15.62 33.28
N ARG A 677 -27.40 -14.36 32.90
CA ARG A 677 -27.34 -13.94 31.48
C ARG A 677 -25.98 -14.24 30.84
N ASN A 678 -25.95 -14.43 29.52
CA ASN A 678 -24.71 -14.47 28.73
C ASN A 678 -24.20 -13.04 28.48
N ILE A 679 -22.93 -12.88 28.11
CA ILE A 679 -22.29 -11.56 28.02
C ILE A 679 -22.17 -11.15 26.54
N ASP A 680 -22.89 -10.09 26.18
CA ASP A 680 -22.75 -9.43 24.88
C ASP A 680 -21.47 -8.56 24.87
N PRO A 681 -20.52 -8.76 23.93
CA PRO A 681 -19.27 -8.01 23.86
C PRO A 681 -19.42 -6.54 23.45
N GLN A 682 -20.60 -6.08 23.04
CA GLN A 682 -20.92 -4.66 22.81
C GLN A 682 -21.62 -4.02 24.02
N SER A 683 -22.01 -4.80 25.04
CA SER A 683 -22.70 -4.25 26.21
C SER A 683 -21.81 -3.31 27.04
N HIS A 684 -22.38 -2.20 27.52
CA HIS A 684 -21.69 -1.28 28.43
C HIS A 684 -21.17 -1.97 29.69
N SER A 685 -21.87 -3.02 30.18
CA SER A 685 -21.43 -3.83 31.32
C SER A 685 -20.15 -4.63 31.02
N TYR A 686 -20.01 -5.23 29.83
CA TYR A 686 -18.76 -5.91 29.44
C TYR A 686 -17.63 -4.89 29.26
N ILE A 687 -17.89 -3.75 28.63
CA ILE A 687 -16.88 -2.70 28.42
C ILE A 687 -16.42 -2.09 29.76
N GLY A 688 -17.33 -1.97 30.74
CA GLY A 688 -17.02 -1.54 32.11
C GLY A 688 -16.26 -2.58 32.94
N TRP A 689 -16.43 -3.88 32.68
CA TRP A 689 -15.55 -4.91 33.23
C TRP A 689 -14.18 -4.89 32.56
N LEU A 690 -14.16 -4.80 31.23
CA LEU A 690 -12.93 -4.85 30.43
C LEU A 690 -12.04 -3.62 30.66
N SER A 691 -12.60 -2.48 31.08
CA SER A 691 -11.82 -1.32 31.56
C SER A 691 -11.12 -1.59 32.89
N LEU A 692 -11.73 -2.34 33.82
CA LEU A 692 -11.10 -2.79 35.07
C LEU A 692 -9.92 -3.73 34.78
N VAL A 693 -10.11 -4.70 33.87
CA VAL A 693 -9.04 -5.60 33.42
C VAL A 693 -7.91 -4.84 32.70
N ALA A 694 -8.26 -3.86 31.86
CA ALA A 694 -7.28 -3.00 31.19
C ALA A 694 -6.53 -2.08 32.16
N LEU A 695 -7.15 -1.62 33.25
CA LEU A 695 -6.51 -0.85 34.31
C LEU A 695 -5.54 -1.71 35.13
N ALA A 696 -5.93 -2.94 35.50
CA ALA A 696 -5.05 -3.92 36.13
C ALA A 696 -3.87 -4.30 35.22
N CYS A 697 -4.10 -4.37 33.90
CA CYS A 697 -3.03 -4.56 32.92
C CYS A 697 -2.09 -3.35 32.83
N LEU A 698 -2.62 -2.12 32.82
CA LEU A 698 -1.81 -0.91 32.81
C LEU A 698 -0.96 -0.78 34.08
N TYR A 699 -1.53 -1.11 35.24
CA TYR A 699 -0.81 -1.22 36.52
C TYR A 699 0.37 -2.19 36.40
N ASN A 700 0.11 -3.46 36.02
CA ASN A 700 1.17 -4.47 35.93
C ASN A 700 2.25 -4.08 34.91
N CYS A 701 1.88 -3.59 33.73
CA CYS A 701 2.83 -3.14 32.71
C CYS A 701 3.74 -2.00 33.22
N TRP A 702 3.24 -1.08 34.04
CA TRP A 702 4.01 0.09 34.52
C TRP A 702 4.76 -0.17 35.83
N VAL A 703 4.19 -0.96 36.75
CA VAL A 703 4.72 -1.16 38.10
C VAL A 703 5.73 -2.30 38.16
N ILE A 704 5.62 -3.31 37.31
CA ILE A 704 6.61 -4.41 37.27
C ILE A 704 7.99 -3.89 36.81
N PRO A 705 8.16 -3.20 35.66
CA PRO A 705 9.46 -2.66 35.27
C PRO A 705 9.98 -1.62 36.28
N LEU A 706 9.09 -0.75 36.79
CA LEU A 706 9.44 0.23 37.83
C LEU A 706 10.12 -0.45 39.05
N ARG A 707 9.54 -1.52 39.58
CA ARG A 707 10.08 -2.24 40.75
C ARG A 707 11.26 -3.15 40.40
N CYS A 708 11.37 -3.63 39.16
CA CYS A 708 12.54 -4.40 38.71
C CYS A 708 13.83 -3.58 38.61
N PHE A 709 13.71 -2.27 38.44
CA PHE A 709 14.87 -1.40 38.22
C PHE A 709 15.07 -0.32 39.29
N PHE A 710 14.02 0.24 39.90
CA PHE A 710 14.14 1.27 40.95
C PHE A 710 13.90 0.69 42.36
N PRO A 711 14.66 1.13 43.39
CA PRO A 711 14.58 0.62 44.76
C PRO A 711 13.34 1.14 45.55
N TYR A 712 12.16 1.16 44.93
CA TYR A 712 10.92 1.60 45.56
C TYR A 712 10.20 0.53 46.41
N GLN A 713 10.66 -0.72 46.36
CA GLN A 713 10.12 -1.78 47.20
C GLN A 713 10.99 -1.95 48.46
N THR A 714 10.52 -1.43 49.58
CA THR A 714 11.17 -1.54 50.90
C THR A 714 10.44 -2.58 51.76
N PRO A 715 11.06 -3.10 52.85
CA PRO A 715 10.39 -4.03 53.75
C PRO A 715 9.07 -3.47 54.32
N GLU A 716 9.05 -2.17 54.62
CA GLU A 716 7.88 -1.47 55.18
C GLU A 716 6.70 -1.38 54.19
N ASN A 717 6.96 -1.13 52.90
CA ASN A 717 5.90 -0.93 51.91
C ASN A 717 5.54 -2.20 51.10
N THR A 718 6.35 -3.26 51.21
CA THR A 718 6.12 -4.56 50.54
C THR A 718 4.71 -5.14 50.77
N PRO A 719 4.12 -5.11 51.99
CA PRO A 719 2.75 -5.60 52.20
C PRO A 719 1.69 -4.83 51.38
N ILE A 720 1.87 -3.53 51.17
CA ILE A 720 0.96 -2.69 50.38
C ILE A 720 1.08 -3.06 48.90
N TRP A 721 2.31 -3.19 48.39
CA TRP A 721 2.56 -3.64 47.02
C TRP A 721 1.94 -5.01 46.73
N LEU A 722 2.19 -6.00 47.60
CA LEU A 722 1.63 -7.34 47.48
C LEU A 722 0.09 -7.34 47.52
N THR A 723 -0.53 -6.47 48.32
CA THR A 723 -2.00 -6.35 48.37
C THR A 723 -2.58 -5.86 47.04
N VAL A 724 -1.96 -4.86 46.40
CA VAL A 724 -2.42 -4.36 45.09
C VAL A 724 -2.10 -5.34 43.97
N ASP A 725 -0.93 -5.98 44.03
CA ASP A 725 -0.50 -7.06 43.15
C ASP A 725 -1.53 -8.21 43.11
N PHE A 726 -1.90 -8.76 44.28
CA PHE A 726 -2.88 -9.85 44.36
C PHE A 726 -4.30 -9.42 43.95
N CYS A 727 -4.69 -8.17 44.18
CA CYS A 727 -5.95 -7.63 43.65
C CYS A 727 -5.97 -7.65 42.10
N ALA A 728 -4.85 -7.34 41.44
CA ALA A 728 -4.75 -7.42 39.98
C ALA A 728 -4.80 -8.87 39.48
N ASP A 729 -4.13 -9.81 40.16
CA ASP A 729 -4.20 -11.24 39.86
C ASP A 729 -5.63 -11.81 40.02
N ILE A 730 -6.35 -11.40 41.07
CA ILE A 730 -7.76 -11.78 41.30
C ILE A 730 -8.66 -11.30 40.14
N ILE A 731 -8.46 -10.08 39.65
CA ILE A 731 -9.20 -9.55 38.47
C ILE A 731 -8.93 -10.42 37.23
N TYR A 732 -7.69 -10.84 37.00
CA TYR A 732 -7.34 -11.72 35.87
C TYR A 732 -7.95 -13.12 36.00
N VAL A 733 -7.93 -13.71 37.21
CA VAL A 733 -8.58 -15.01 37.49
C VAL A 733 -10.09 -14.92 37.25
N ILE A 734 -10.75 -13.85 37.72
CA ILE A 734 -12.18 -13.67 37.51
C ILE A 734 -12.51 -13.52 36.01
N ASP A 735 -11.70 -12.75 35.28
CA ASP A 735 -11.87 -12.57 33.84
C ASP A 735 -11.75 -13.90 33.07
N MET A 736 -10.67 -14.65 33.28
CA MET A 736 -10.40 -15.94 32.63
C MET A 736 -11.44 -17.02 33.01
N ALA A 737 -11.84 -17.11 34.28
CA ALA A 737 -12.68 -18.20 34.77
C ALA A 737 -14.19 -17.94 34.60
N PHE A 738 -14.65 -16.69 34.76
CA PHE A 738 -16.07 -16.37 34.83
C PHE A 738 -16.58 -15.48 33.68
N ILE A 739 -15.75 -14.61 33.10
CA ILE A 739 -16.19 -13.64 32.09
C ILE A 739 -15.93 -14.15 30.67
N GLN A 740 -14.66 -14.35 30.28
CA GLN A 740 -14.28 -14.74 28.92
C GLN A 740 -15.01 -16.00 28.40
N PRO A 741 -15.25 -17.07 29.19
CA PRO A 741 -16.00 -18.25 28.73
C PRO A 741 -17.51 -18.00 28.48
N ARG A 742 -18.03 -16.82 28.84
CA ARG A 742 -19.44 -16.41 28.69
C ARG A 742 -19.65 -15.31 27.65
N VAL A 743 -18.59 -14.82 27.02
CA VAL A 743 -18.66 -13.78 25.98
C VAL A 743 -19.18 -14.39 24.68
N MET A 744 -20.25 -13.79 24.16
CA MET A 744 -20.86 -14.15 22.88
C MET A 744 -19.88 -13.90 21.73
N PHE A 745 -19.87 -14.80 20.74
CA PHE A 745 -19.04 -14.67 19.54
C PHE A 745 -19.87 -14.85 18.28
N ILE A 746 -19.40 -14.25 17.18
CA ILE A 746 -20.04 -14.36 15.88
C ILE A 746 -19.52 -15.63 15.19
N SER A 747 -20.41 -16.58 14.89
CA SER A 747 -20.10 -17.75 14.06
C SER A 747 -20.90 -17.67 12.76
N GLN A 748 -20.19 -17.77 11.63
CA GLN A 748 -20.73 -17.59 10.27
C GLN A 748 -21.41 -16.22 9.99
N GLY A 749 -21.55 -15.34 11.00
CA GLY A 749 -22.24 -14.05 10.99
C GLY A 749 -23.50 -13.98 11.85
N LEU A 750 -23.80 -15.02 12.66
CA LEU A 750 -24.82 -14.99 13.73
C LEU A 750 -24.16 -15.03 15.11
N TRP A 751 -24.79 -14.40 16.11
CA TRP A 751 -24.35 -14.48 17.51
C TRP A 751 -24.61 -15.86 18.11
N VAL A 752 -23.56 -16.53 18.58
CA VAL A 752 -23.64 -17.83 19.25
C VAL A 752 -23.76 -17.64 20.76
N ASN A 753 -24.93 -18.02 21.28
CA ASN A 753 -25.31 -17.86 22.68
C ASN A 753 -25.23 -19.17 23.49
N ASP A 754 -24.82 -20.29 22.88
CA ASP A 754 -24.61 -21.54 23.62
C ASP A 754 -23.30 -21.49 24.43
N ARG A 755 -23.42 -21.65 25.76
CA ARG A 755 -22.29 -21.70 26.70
C ARG A 755 -21.30 -22.81 26.41
N SER A 756 -21.74 -23.94 25.85
CA SER A 756 -20.81 -25.03 25.48
C SER A 756 -19.89 -24.60 24.34
N GLN A 757 -20.44 -23.90 23.35
CA GLN A 757 -19.71 -23.38 22.19
C GLN A 757 -18.88 -22.14 22.54
N MET A 758 -19.41 -21.19 23.34
CA MET A 758 -18.64 -20.02 23.80
C MET A 758 -17.39 -20.45 24.58
N ARG A 759 -17.52 -21.38 25.54
CA ARG A 759 -16.38 -21.92 26.28
C ARG A 759 -15.41 -22.64 25.36
N ARG A 760 -15.87 -23.51 24.45
CA ARG A 760 -14.98 -24.22 23.50
C ARG A 760 -14.20 -23.25 22.61
N ASN A 761 -14.87 -22.23 22.05
CA ASN A 761 -14.26 -21.19 21.22
C ASN A 761 -13.16 -20.41 21.97
N TYR A 762 -13.40 -20.06 23.24
CA TYR A 762 -12.37 -19.44 24.09
C TYR A 762 -11.21 -20.40 24.41
N LEU A 763 -11.48 -21.66 24.76
CA LEU A 763 -10.42 -22.65 25.01
C LEU A 763 -9.53 -22.94 23.78
N THR A 764 -10.04 -22.75 22.55
CA THR A 764 -9.26 -22.89 21.30
C THR A 764 -8.46 -21.63 20.90
N LYS A 765 -8.70 -20.48 21.53
CA LYS A 765 -8.02 -19.22 21.23
C LYS A 765 -6.57 -19.19 21.74
N ILE A 766 -5.76 -18.31 21.16
CA ILE A 766 -4.39 -18.06 21.65
C ILE A 766 -4.43 -17.19 22.92
N GLU A 767 -5.45 -16.35 23.03
CA GLU A 767 -5.77 -15.49 24.16
C GLU A 767 -5.85 -16.31 25.47
N PHE A 768 -6.59 -17.42 25.49
CA PHE A 768 -6.67 -18.33 26.64
C PHE A 768 -5.30 -18.93 27.05
N LYS A 769 -4.40 -19.17 26.10
CA LYS A 769 -3.03 -19.63 26.40
C LYS A 769 -2.20 -18.53 27.04
N MET A 770 -2.36 -17.28 26.59
CA MET A 770 -1.73 -16.11 27.20
C MET A 770 -2.31 -15.82 28.59
N ASP A 771 -3.62 -16.04 28.79
CA ASP A 771 -4.29 -15.90 30.09
C ASP A 771 -3.72 -16.88 31.12
N ILE A 772 -3.64 -18.18 30.79
CA ILE A 772 -2.98 -19.19 31.63
C ILE A 772 -1.53 -18.77 31.92
N MET A 773 -0.77 -18.38 30.90
CA MET A 773 0.64 -18.03 31.05
C MET A 773 0.83 -16.78 31.92
N SER A 774 -0.11 -15.84 31.89
CA SER A 774 -0.09 -14.65 32.75
C SER A 774 -0.35 -14.93 34.23
N LEU A 775 -0.98 -16.07 34.53
CA LEU A 775 -1.41 -16.51 35.86
C LEU A 775 -0.53 -17.64 36.44
N ILE A 776 0.64 -17.90 35.86
CA ILE A 776 1.59 -18.88 36.42
C ILE A 776 2.05 -18.38 37.81
N PRO A 777 1.89 -19.17 38.88
CA PRO A 777 2.13 -18.72 40.26
C PRO A 777 3.62 -18.74 40.64
N LEU A 778 4.46 -18.03 39.88
CA LEU A 778 5.90 -17.90 40.15
C LEU A 778 6.19 -17.21 41.51
N GLU A 779 5.23 -16.47 42.09
CA GLU A 779 5.34 -15.94 43.46
C GLU A 779 5.45 -17.02 44.53
N LEU A 780 5.11 -18.28 44.27
CA LEU A 780 5.39 -19.38 45.19
C LEU A 780 6.90 -19.55 45.45
N LEU A 781 7.75 -19.02 44.56
CA LEU A 781 9.20 -18.96 44.76
C LEU A 781 9.63 -17.86 45.74
N TYR A 782 8.76 -16.91 46.13
CA TYR A 782 9.09 -15.90 47.16
C TYR A 782 9.40 -16.55 48.53
N PHE A 783 8.83 -17.72 48.83
CA PHE A 783 9.16 -18.49 50.04
C PHE A 783 10.62 -19.02 50.07
N TRP A 784 11.31 -19.06 48.92
CA TRP A 784 12.69 -19.53 48.78
C TRP A 784 13.67 -18.44 48.34
N LEU A 785 13.23 -17.54 47.47
CA LEU A 785 14.07 -16.50 46.86
C LEU A 785 13.95 -15.15 47.56
N GLY A 786 12.93 -14.93 48.40
CA GLY A 786 12.61 -13.63 48.98
C GLY A 786 11.64 -12.80 48.13
N THR A 787 10.93 -11.87 48.78
CA THR A 787 9.93 -10.97 48.14
C THR A 787 10.55 -9.80 47.39
N ASP A 788 11.87 -9.64 47.46
CA ASP A 788 12.69 -8.59 46.85
C ASP A 788 12.81 -8.69 45.32
N LYS A 789 12.21 -9.71 44.70
CA LYS A 789 12.42 -10.10 43.30
C LYS A 789 11.15 -9.92 42.43
N PRO A 790 10.73 -8.67 42.15
CA PRO A 790 9.49 -8.38 41.41
C PRO A 790 9.49 -8.89 39.96
N TYR A 791 10.65 -9.22 39.38
CA TYR A 791 10.74 -9.81 38.04
C TYR A 791 10.02 -11.16 37.92
N LEU A 792 9.76 -11.87 39.02
CA LEU A 792 8.92 -13.08 39.02
C LEU A 792 7.46 -12.80 38.60
N ARG A 793 7.00 -11.54 38.66
CA ARG A 793 5.66 -11.12 38.20
C ARG A 793 5.58 -10.80 36.69
N VAL A 794 6.70 -10.76 35.96
CA VAL A 794 6.75 -10.42 34.52
C VAL A 794 5.71 -11.14 33.64
N PRO A 795 5.32 -12.42 33.86
CA PRO A 795 4.26 -13.06 33.07
C PRO A 795 2.92 -12.29 33.04
N ARG A 796 2.59 -11.49 34.06
CA ARG A 796 1.34 -10.71 34.13
C ARG A 796 1.18 -9.71 32.97
N ILE A 797 2.29 -9.32 32.34
CA ILE A 797 2.33 -8.43 31.17
C ILE A 797 1.68 -9.10 29.94
N LEU A 798 1.60 -10.43 29.88
CA LEU A 798 0.97 -11.18 28.77
C LEU A 798 -0.55 -10.92 28.64
N LYS A 799 -1.19 -10.36 29.67
CA LYS A 799 -2.58 -9.89 29.63
C LYS A 799 -2.79 -8.64 28.75
N ILE A 800 -1.74 -8.06 28.17
CA ILE A 800 -1.78 -6.88 27.26
C ILE A 800 -2.76 -7.01 26.07
N HIS A 801 -3.12 -8.23 25.67
CA HIS A 801 -4.17 -8.44 24.67
C HIS A 801 -5.54 -7.89 25.12
N ALA A 802 -5.87 -7.98 26.42
CA ALA A 802 -7.12 -7.44 26.98
C ALA A 802 -7.15 -5.91 26.98
N PHE A 803 -5.99 -5.26 27.15
CA PHE A 803 -5.85 -3.82 26.95
C PHE A 803 -6.16 -3.41 25.50
N TYR A 804 -5.65 -4.15 24.51
CA TYR A 804 -5.97 -3.90 23.11
C TYR A 804 -7.44 -4.20 22.76
N GLU A 805 -8.04 -5.24 23.37
CA GLU A 805 -9.47 -5.50 23.21
C GLU A 805 -10.31 -4.36 23.81
N PHE A 806 -10.01 -3.88 25.02
CA PHE A 806 -10.72 -2.76 25.65
C PHE A 806 -10.82 -1.55 24.72
N PHE A 807 -9.69 -1.07 24.20
CA PHE A 807 -9.69 0.05 23.27
C PHE A 807 -10.41 -0.27 21.96
N SER A 808 -10.38 -1.52 21.48
CA SER A 808 -11.13 -1.93 20.28
C SER A 808 -12.66 -1.99 20.49
N ARG A 809 -13.14 -2.37 21.69
CA ARG A 809 -14.58 -2.32 22.03
C ARG A 809 -15.02 -0.87 22.23
N LEU A 810 -14.23 -0.08 22.96
CA LEU A 810 -14.49 1.34 23.19
C LEU A 810 -14.54 2.15 21.89
N GLU A 811 -13.66 1.85 20.92
CA GLU A 811 -13.65 2.45 19.58
C GLU A 811 -14.94 2.13 18.79
N SER A 812 -15.60 1.00 19.06
CA SER A 812 -16.84 0.60 18.39
C SER A 812 -18.13 1.19 18.99
N VAL A 813 -18.06 1.79 20.19
CA VAL A 813 -19.23 2.31 20.94
C VAL A 813 -19.20 3.84 21.09
N LEU A 814 -18.03 4.47 21.13
CA LEU A 814 -17.95 5.94 21.20
C LEU A 814 -18.18 6.61 19.84
N ALA A 815 -18.97 7.69 19.84
CA ALA A 815 -19.28 8.49 18.66
C ALA A 815 -18.06 9.18 18.01
N SER A 816 -16.90 9.20 18.68
CA SER A 816 -15.63 9.78 18.20
C SER A 816 -14.46 8.77 18.25
N PRO A 817 -14.44 7.73 17.39
CA PRO A 817 -13.39 6.70 17.35
C PRO A 817 -11.95 7.24 17.33
N HIS A 818 -11.75 8.41 16.72
CA HIS A 818 -10.46 9.10 16.64
C HIS A 818 -9.83 9.36 18.02
N LEU A 819 -10.63 9.76 19.02
CA LEU A 819 -10.12 10.07 20.36
C LEU A 819 -9.60 8.80 21.06
N VAL A 820 -10.29 7.67 20.86
CA VAL A 820 -9.88 6.36 21.38
C VAL A 820 -8.56 5.91 20.77
N ARG A 821 -8.37 6.13 19.46
CA ARG A 821 -7.09 5.87 18.78
C ARG A 821 -5.97 6.74 19.36
N VAL A 822 -6.15 8.05 19.45
CA VAL A 822 -5.15 8.98 20.02
C VAL A 822 -4.76 8.56 21.44
N ALA A 823 -5.74 8.29 22.31
CA ALA A 823 -5.49 7.88 23.69
C ALA A 823 -4.66 6.57 23.78
N ARG A 824 -4.99 5.56 22.96
CA ARG A 824 -4.22 4.31 22.87
C ARG A 824 -2.78 4.57 22.42
N THR A 825 -2.59 5.41 21.40
CA THR A 825 -1.26 5.71 20.84
C THR A 825 -0.40 6.49 21.83
N VAL A 826 -0.97 7.49 22.52
CA VAL A 826 -0.27 8.25 23.57
C VAL A 826 0.14 7.35 24.73
N LEU A 827 -0.70 6.40 25.15
CA LEU A 827 -0.34 5.48 26.23
C LEU A 827 0.78 4.50 25.82
N ASN A 828 0.74 3.98 24.59
CA ASN A 828 1.84 3.18 24.04
C ASN A 828 3.16 3.99 23.98
N MET A 829 3.11 5.26 23.59
CA MET A 829 4.26 6.18 23.60
C MET A 829 4.82 6.35 25.01
N LEU A 830 3.96 6.70 25.97
CA LEU A 830 4.34 6.89 27.37
C LEU A 830 4.95 5.63 27.98
N TYR A 831 4.47 4.44 27.59
CA TYR A 831 5.05 3.17 28.04
C TYR A 831 6.46 2.91 27.48
N MET A 832 6.72 3.22 26.21
CA MET A 832 8.09 3.14 25.65
C MET A 832 9.04 4.14 26.32
N VAL A 833 8.56 5.35 26.64
CA VAL A 833 9.33 6.34 27.42
C VAL A 833 9.60 5.84 28.84
N HIS A 834 8.63 5.19 29.48
CA HIS A 834 8.79 4.55 30.79
C HIS A 834 9.86 3.44 30.78
N LEU A 835 9.83 2.53 29.79
CA LEU A 835 10.84 1.48 29.67
C LEU A 835 12.25 2.07 29.44
N ASN A 836 12.37 3.11 28.62
CA ASN A 836 13.63 3.81 28.42
C ASN A 836 14.13 4.52 29.70
N ALA A 837 13.22 5.07 30.51
CA ALA A 837 13.55 5.64 31.82
C ALA A 837 14.07 4.58 32.81
N CYS A 838 13.49 3.39 32.80
CA CYS A 838 13.95 2.27 33.62
C CYS A 838 15.35 1.79 33.18
N ALA A 839 15.57 1.63 31.88
CA ALA A 839 16.87 1.24 31.34
C ALA A 839 17.97 2.28 31.65
N TYR A 840 17.65 3.57 31.58
CA TYR A 840 18.57 4.67 31.90
C TYR A 840 18.95 4.73 33.38
N TYR A 841 18.00 4.44 34.28
CA TYR A 841 18.34 4.31 35.71
C TYR A 841 19.17 3.05 35.99
N ALA A 842 18.79 1.89 35.46
CA ALA A 842 19.54 0.64 35.64
C ALA A 842 20.99 0.75 35.14
N PHE A 843 21.20 1.49 34.05
CA PHE A 843 22.54 1.80 33.53
C PHE A 843 23.30 2.79 34.44
N SER A 844 22.63 3.84 34.93
CA SER A 844 23.22 4.80 35.89
C SER A 844 23.60 4.15 37.22
N ASP A 845 22.83 3.16 37.68
CA ASP A 845 23.08 2.41 38.91
C ASP A 845 24.30 1.48 38.75
N TRP A 846 24.37 0.77 37.63
CA TRP A 846 25.52 -0.08 37.26
C TRP A 846 26.84 0.69 37.09
N GLU A 847 26.80 1.94 36.64
CA GLU A 847 27.96 2.85 36.52
C GLU A 847 28.19 3.72 37.78
N GLY A 848 27.33 3.59 38.79
CA GLY A 848 27.35 4.37 40.03
C GLY A 848 26.56 5.69 39.94
N LEU A 849 25.57 5.85 40.82
CA LEU A 849 24.65 7.00 40.81
C LEU A 849 25.37 8.33 41.05
N GLY A 850 25.46 9.16 40.02
CA GLY A 850 26.12 10.48 40.07
C GLY A 850 27.64 10.40 40.04
N SER A 851 28.22 9.30 39.54
CA SER A 851 29.67 9.15 39.35
C SER A 851 30.25 10.16 38.36
N ASN A 852 29.42 10.69 37.46
CA ASN A 852 29.79 11.66 36.43
C ASN A 852 28.62 12.63 36.13
N ARG A 853 28.73 13.44 35.07
CA ARG A 853 27.68 14.44 34.73
C ARG A 853 26.47 13.87 33.98
N TRP A 854 26.57 12.66 33.44
CA TRP A 854 25.52 12.03 32.64
C TRP A 854 24.62 11.13 33.47
N THR A 855 25.19 10.32 34.36
CA THR A 855 24.48 9.44 35.31
C THR A 855 23.49 10.20 36.20
N ILE A 856 22.44 9.50 36.67
CA ILE A 856 21.48 10.09 37.61
C ILE A 856 22.10 10.19 39.01
N ALA A 857 22.40 11.40 39.47
CA ALA A 857 22.73 11.66 40.87
C ALA A 857 21.54 11.39 41.81
N ASP A 858 21.83 10.75 42.95
CA ASP A 858 20.87 10.27 43.95
C ASP A 858 20.24 11.38 44.80
N THR A 859 19.45 12.26 44.16
CA THR A 859 18.86 13.44 44.79
C THR A 859 17.44 13.72 44.29
N GLY A 860 16.48 13.77 45.21
CA GLY A 860 15.06 13.97 44.90
C GLY A 860 14.41 12.75 44.24
N ASN A 861 13.31 12.95 43.49
CA ASN A 861 12.61 11.83 42.85
C ASN A 861 13.36 11.34 41.61
N VAL A 862 14.15 10.28 41.79
CA VAL A 862 14.97 9.60 40.78
C VAL A 862 14.16 9.19 39.55
N TYR A 863 12.99 8.56 39.71
CA TYR A 863 12.14 8.16 38.59
C TYR A 863 11.64 9.34 37.75
N VAL A 864 11.20 10.44 38.38
CA VAL A 864 10.75 11.64 37.65
C VAL A 864 11.91 12.24 36.84
N ARG A 865 13.14 12.21 37.37
CA ARG A 865 14.36 12.64 36.65
C ARG A 865 14.68 11.71 35.48
N ALA A 866 14.62 10.39 35.69
CA ALA A 866 14.84 9.39 34.64
C ALA A 866 13.80 9.51 33.52
N PHE A 867 12.52 9.67 33.88
CA PHE A 867 11.40 9.83 32.94
C PHE A 867 11.50 11.15 32.16
N TYR A 868 11.93 12.24 32.80
CA TYR A 868 12.20 13.52 32.12
C TYR A 868 13.36 13.40 31.13
N PHE A 869 14.46 12.73 31.49
CA PHE A 869 15.55 12.42 30.56
C PHE A 869 15.07 11.56 29.38
N ALA A 870 14.38 10.45 29.64
CA ALA A 870 13.84 9.57 28.62
C ALA A 870 12.85 10.28 27.69
N THR A 871 12.02 11.19 28.22
CA THR A 871 11.08 12.01 27.44
C THR A 871 11.82 12.95 26.49
N LYS A 872 12.84 13.68 26.97
CA LYS A 872 13.68 14.54 26.10
C LYS A 872 14.43 13.74 25.05
N THR A 873 14.90 12.56 25.41
CA THR A 873 15.61 11.63 24.50
C THR A 873 14.67 11.10 23.41
N ALA A 874 13.45 10.69 23.77
CA ALA A 874 12.47 10.17 22.83
C ALA A 874 11.84 11.24 21.92
N THR A 875 11.73 12.48 22.41
CA THR A 875 11.19 13.63 21.64
C THR A 875 12.25 14.40 20.85
N SER A 876 13.55 14.16 21.11
CA SER A 876 14.67 15.00 20.65
C SER A 876 14.55 16.48 21.01
N ILE A 877 13.75 16.83 22.04
CA ILE A 877 13.53 18.22 22.48
C ILE A 877 14.41 18.54 23.69
N GLY A 878 15.24 19.57 23.52
CA GLY A 878 16.13 20.09 24.57
C GLY A 878 17.50 19.42 24.60
N LYS A 879 18.36 19.87 25.51
CA LYS A 879 19.70 19.29 25.71
C LYS A 879 19.68 18.34 26.90
N ASN A 880 20.16 17.13 26.68
CA ASN A 880 20.57 16.20 27.74
C ASN A 880 22.01 16.52 28.17
N PRO A 881 22.48 16.01 29.32
CA PRO A 881 23.92 15.95 29.59
C PRO A 881 24.63 15.22 28.43
N LYS A 882 25.88 15.61 28.16
CA LYS A 882 26.73 14.89 27.22
C LYS A 882 27.18 13.59 27.88
N PRO A 883 27.18 12.46 27.15
CA PRO A 883 27.98 11.29 27.53
C PRO A 883 29.46 11.65 27.68
N GLU A 884 30.11 11.06 28.67
CA GLU A 884 31.53 11.19 28.96
C GLU A 884 32.26 9.87 28.66
N ASN A 885 31.58 8.71 28.78
CA ASN A 885 32.11 7.38 28.49
C ASN A 885 31.54 6.74 27.21
N GLU A 886 32.31 5.88 26.53
CA GLU A 886 31.90 5.18 25.30
C GLU A 886 30.59 4.39 25.45
N LYS A 887 30.42 3.72 26.59
CA LYS A 887 29.22 2.92 26.90
C LYS A 887 27.95 3.77 26.93
N GLU A 888 28.05 4.99 27.46
CA GLU A 888 26.96 5.98 27.50
C GLU A 888 26.63 6.51 26.10
N TYR A 889 27.62 6.67 25.21
CA TYR A 889 27.38 6.99 23.79
C TYR A 889 26.62 5.86 23.08
N VAL A 890 26.91 4.59 23.38
CA VAL A 890 26.14 3.43 22.87
C VAL A 890 24.70 3.48 23.41
N PHE A 891 24.52 3.66 24.72
CA PHE A 891 23.18 3.78 25.33
C PHE A 891 22.37 4.93 24.73
N MET A 892 22.97 6.12 24.58
CA MET A 892 22.33 7.29 23.96
C MET A 892 21.95 7.05 22.51
N THR A 893 22.80 6.38 21.73
CA THR A 893 22.51 6.04 20.33
C THR A 893 21.29 5.13 20.22
N ILE A 894 21.23 4.06 21.03
CA ILE A 894 20.09 3.14 21.09
C ILE A 894 18.82 3.89 21.53
N SER A 895 18.93 4.76 22.53
CA SER A 895 17.81 5.55 23.07
C SER A 895 17.25 6.57 22.09
N TRP A 896 18.11 7.22 21.29
CA TRP A 896 17.69 8.10 20.21
C TRP A 896 17.03 7.34 19.05
N LEU A 897 17.58 6.19 18.65
CA LEU A 897 16.95 5.34 17.62
C LEU A 897 15.54 4.90 18.06
N MET A 898 15.38 4.45 19.31
CA MET A 898 14.08 4.16 19.90
C MET A 898 13.12 5.36 19.81
N GLY A 899 13.58 6.56 20.17
CA GLY A 899 12.82 7.81 20.03
C GLY A 899 12.34 8.10 18.61
N VAL A 900 13.23 7.95 17.61
CA VAL A 900 12.89 8.13 16.19
C VAL A 900 11.83 7.13 15.73
N PHE A 901 11.92 5.85 16.14
CA PHE A 901 10.86 4.87 15.84
C PHE A 901 9.52 5.21 16.51
N VAL A 902 9.53 5.67 17.76
CA VAL A 902 8.32 6.14 18.47
C VAL A 902 7.66 7.29 17.70
N PHE A 903 8.44 8.28 17.23
CA PHE A 903 7.91 9.41 16.47
C PHE A 903 7.44 9.04 15.05
N ALA A 904 8.11 8.13 14.35
CA ALA A 904 7.65 7.63 13.06
C ALA A 904 6.28 6.94 13.18
N LEU A 905 6.09 6.09 14.21
CA LEU A 905 4.82 5.42 14.49
C LEU A 905 3.70 6.41 14.86
N LEU A 906 4.01 7.46 15.63
CA LEU A 906 3.08 8.54 15.94
C LEU A 906 2.61 9.28 14.68
N ILE A 907 3.54 9.69 13.81
CA ILE A 907 3.22 10.43 12.57
C ILE A 907 2.34 9.57 11.64
N GLY A 908 2.66 8.29 11.47
CA GLY A 908 1.86 7.35 10.68
C GLY A 908 0.43 7.22 11.22
N GLN A 909 0.26 7.06 12.53
CA GLN A 909 -1.08 6.92 13.13
C GLN A 909 -1.86 8.25 13.12
N VAL A 910 -1.22 9.41 13.28
CA VAL A 910 -1.85 10.73 13.13
C VAL A 910 -2.35 10.94 11.70
N ARG A 911 -1.56 10.59 10.67
CA ARG A 911 -1.99 10.58 9.27
C ARG A 911 -3.26 9.73 9.08
N ASP A 912 -3.26 8.50 9.59
CA ASP A 912 -4.38 7.57 9.43
C ASP A 912 -5.65 8.03 10.20
N ILE A 913 -5.47 8.70 11.34
CA ILE A 913 -6.55 9.35 12.09
C ILE A 913 -7.14 10.51 11.30
N ILE A 914 -6.31 11.40 10.73
CA ILE A 914 -6.75 12.53 9.88
C ILE A 914 -7.47 12.02 8.63
N ALA A 915 -6.92 11.00 7.95
CA ALA A 915 -7.54 10.37 6.78
C ALA A 915 -8.89 9.72 7.12
N THR A 916 -9.03 9.11 8.30
CA THR A 916 -10.32 8.57 8.77
C THR A 916 -11.30 9.69 9.13
N ALA A 917 -10.85 10.78 9.76
CA ALA A 917 -11.72 11.89 10.18
C ALA A 917 -12.25 12.71 8.99
N THR A 918 -11.40 12.96 7.99
CA THR A 918 -11.76 13.62 6.73
C THR A 918 -12.48 12.70 5.74
N ARG A 919 -12.66 11.42 6.05
CA ARG A 919 -13.30 10.42 5.16
C ARG A 919 -14.73 10.79 4.80
N GLY A 920 -15.53 11.24 5.77
CA GLY A 920 -16.92 11.64 5.54
C GLY A 920 -17.04 12.83 4.59
N GLU A 921 -16.20 13.85 4.78
CA GLU A 921 -16.17 15.02 3.89
C GLU A 921 -15.62 14.67 2.50
N THR A 922 -14.61 13.80 2.42
CA THR A 922 -14.04 13.33 1.15
C THR A 922 -15.07 12.52 0.36
N GLU A 923 -15.86 11.66 1.03
CA GLU A 923 -16.93 10.88 0.41
C GLU A 923 -18.10 11.77 -0.02
N TYR A 924 -18.49 12.76 0.80
CA TYR A 924 -19.48 13.77 0.41
C TYR A 924 -19.03 14.55 -0.84
N ARG A 925 -17.78 15.06 -0.87
CA ARG A 925 -17.20 15.73 -2.06
C ARG A 925 -17.23 14.80 -3.28
N ARG A 926 -16.86 13.52 -3.12
CA ARG A 926 -16.89 12.50 -4.19
C ARG A 926 -18.30 12.28 -4.76
N LEU A 927 -19.32 12.23 -3.90
CA LEU A 927 -20.73 12.09 -4.31
C LEU A 927 -21.27 13.36 -4.98
N LEU A 928 -20.92 14.54 -4.45
CA LEU A 928 -21.27 15.84 -5.02
C LEU A 928 -20.69 16.01 -6.44
N ASP A 929 -19.41 15.68 -6.63
CA ASP A 929 -18.75 15.73 -7.94
C ASP A 929 -19.36 14.72 -8.92
N GLN A 930 -19.78 13.53 -8.46
CA GLN A 930 -20.51 12.57 -9.29
C GLN A 930 -21.91 13.06 -9.70
N MET A 931 -22.66 13.70 -8.79
CA MET A 931 -23.93 14.34 -9.14
C MET A 931 -23.74 15.51 -10.12
N LEU A 932 -22.70 16.33 -9.95
CA LEU A 932 -22.38 17.41 -10.88
C LEU A 932 -22.04 16.88 -12.29
N GLN A 933 -21.20 15.85 -12.38
CA GLN A 933 -20.90 15.18 -13.66
C GLN A 933 -22.14 14.53 -14.29
N TYR A 934 -23.06 13.99 -13.50
CA TYR A 934 -24.31 13.44 -14.01
C TYR A 934 -25.23 14.54 -14.58
N MET A 935 -25.42 15.64 -13.85
CA MET A 935 -26.19 16.80 -14.32
C MET A 935 -25.59 17.44 -15.60
N GLN A 936 -24.26 17.42 -15.74
CA GLN A 936 -23.58 17.88 -16.95
C GLN A 936 -23.86 16.97 -18.16
N ARG A 937 -23.90 15.64 -17.99
CA ARG A 937 -24.28 14.70 -19.08
C ARG A 937 -25.74 14.84 -19.52
N LEU A 938 -26.59 15.35 -18.64
CA LEU A 938 -27.99 15.69 -18.95
C LEU A 938 -28.16 17.10 -19.56
N ASN A 939 -27.05 17.82 -19.86
CA ASN A 939 -27.05 19.20 -20.38
C ASN A 939 -27.90 20.18 -19.54
N LEU A 940 -28.01 19.97 -18.22
CA LEU A 940 -28.79 20.86 -17.35
C LEU A 940 -28.15 22.25 -17.25
N PRO A 941 -28.95 23.35 -17.25
CA PRO A 941 -28.43 24.71 -17.19
C PRO A 941 -27.48 24.96 -16.01
N HIS A 942 -26.43 25.76 -16.22
CA HIS A 942 -25.38 25.95 -15.21
C HIS A 942 -25.91 26.54 -13.90
N ASP A 943 -26.86 27.49 -13.96
CA ASP A 943 -27.56 28.03 -12.78
C ASP A 943 -28.26 26.94 -11.94
N LEU A 944 -28.78 25.90 -12.58
CA LEU A 944 -29.41 24.77 -11.88
C LEU A 944 -28.36 23.91 -11.18
N GLN A 945 -27.24 23.62 -11.87
CA GLN A 945 -26.10 22.92 -11.27
C GLN A 945 -25.54 23.67 -10.05
N VAL A 946 -25.44 25.00 -10.13
CA VAL A 946 -25.00 25.87 -9.02
C VAL A 946 -25.99 25.85 -7.86
N LYS A 947 -27.31 25.94 -8.13
CA LYS A 947 -28.36 25.86 -7.10
C LYS A 947 -28.35 24.51 -6.37
N VAL A 948 -28.28 23.39 -7.10
CA VAL A 948 -28.19 22.05 -6.51
C VAL A 948 -26.90 21.88 -5.70
N LYS A 949 -25.77 22.39 -6.19
CA LYS A 949 -24.49 22.39 -5.45
C LYS A 949 -24.57 23.18 -4.14
N LEU A 950 -25.19 24.37 -4.17
CA LEU A 950 -25.41 25.19 -2.96
C LEU A 950 -26.28 24.45 -1.96
N TRP A 951 -27.41 23.89 -2.41
CA TRP A 951 -28.36 23.19 -1.54
C TRP A 951 -27.77 21.95 -0.89
N LEU A 952 -27.07 21.09 -1.66
CA LEU A 952 -26.37 19.93 -1.11
C LEU A 952 -25.30 20.35 -0.08
N THR A 953 -24.53 21.42 -0.38
CA THR A 953 -23.46 21.89 0.51
C THR A 953 -24.01 22.49 1.80
N TYR A 954 -25.09 23.27 1.71
CA TYR A 954 -25.82 23.78 2.87
C TYR A 954 -26.40 22.65 3.72
N THR A 955 -27.03 21.64 3.09
CA THR A 955 -27.62 20.49 3.77
C THR A 955 -26.56 19.65 4.48
N TRP A 956 -25.40 19.42 3.85
CA TRP A 956 -24.25 18.77 4.47
C TRP A 956 -23.71 19.55 5.69
N GLN A 957 -23.57 20.88 5.57
CA GLN A 957 -23.13 21.75 6.67
C GLN A 957 -24.11 21.78 7.85
N GLN A 958 -25.42 21.81 7.57
CA GLN A 958 -26.49 21.78 8.57
C GLN A 958 -26.61 20.43 9.28
N GLN A 959 -26.67 19.33 8.52
CA GLN A 959 -27.12 18.04 9.03
C GLN A 959 -25.98 17.03 9.31
N LYS A 960 -24.84 17.13 8.59
CA LYS A 960 -23.69 16.20 8.67
C LYS A 960 -23.98 14.70 8.44
N THR A 961 -25.20 14.34 8.05
CA THR A 961 -25.70 12.95 8.05
C THR A 961 -25.76 12.26 6.68
N LEU A 962 -25.61 12.99 5.56
CA LEU A 962 -25.64 12.47 4.17
C LEU A 962 -24.41 11.59 3.82
N SER A 963 -24.24 10.52 4.59
CA SER A 963 -23.23 9.48 4.48
C SER A 963 -23.71 8.26 3.68
N LYS A 964 -24.99 8.24 3.30
CA LYS A 964 -25.63 7.17 2.53
C LYS A 964 -26.19 7.76 1.22
N PRO A 965 -25.84 7.20 0.04
CA PRO A 965 -26.24 7.79 -1.24
C PRO A 965 -27.74 7.68 -1.59
N ARG A 966 -28.54 6.95 -0.80
CA ARG A 966 -30.00 6.90 -0.99
C ARG A 966 -30.67 8.22 -0.60
N ASP A 967 -30.22 8.82 0.49
CA ASP A 967 -30.87 9.97 1.12
C ASP A 967 -30.77 11.22 0.19
N CYS A 968 -29.70 11.31 -0.59
CA CYS A 968 -29.54 12.31 -1.65
C CYS A 968 -30.48 12.09 -2.85
N LEU A 969 -30.82 10.84 -3.19
CA LEU A 969 -31.68 10.50 -4.32
C LEU A 969 -33.16 10.72 -4.00
N SER A 970 -33.62 10.23 -2.84
CA SER A 970 -35.01 10.42 -2.39
C SER A 970 -35.39 11.89 -2.25
N HIS A 971 -34.43 12.77 -1.93
CA HIS A 971 -34.67 14.20 -1.87
C HIS A 971 -34.59 14.93 -3.22
N THR A 972 -33.88 14.41 -4.22
CA THR A 972 -33.99 14.95 -5.59
C THR A 972 -35.31 14.55 -6.25
N GLU A 973 -35.84 13.35 -5.98
CA GLU A 973 -37.20 12.93 -6.38
C GLU A 973 -38.32 13.74 -5.71
N THR A 974 -38.01 14.56 -4.69
CA THR A 974 -38.95 15.55 -4.09
C THR A 974 -38.78 16.97 -4.63
N ILE A 975 -37.86 17.20 -5.57
CA ILE A 975 -37.52 18.52 -6.13
C ILE A 975 -37.84 18.60 -7.64
N THR A 976 -37.95 17.44 -8.30
CA THR A 976 -38.52 17.27 -9.66
C THR A 976 -40.03 17.12 -9.63
#